data_AF-A0A835CFD0-F1
#
_entry.id   AF-A0A835CFD0-F1
#
_cell.length_a   1.000
_cell.length_b   1.000
_cell.length_c   1.000
_cell.angle_alpha   90.00
_cell.angle_beta   90.00
_cell.angle_gamma   90.00
#
_symmetry.space_group_name_H-M   'P 1'
#
loop_
_entity.id
_entity.type
_entity.pdbx_description
1 polymer ?
#
loop_
_entity_poly.entity_id
_entity_poly.type
_entity_poly.pdbx_seq_one_letter_code
_entity_poly.pdbx_strand_id
1 'polypeptide(L)'
;MAFCMRKSNTILTLLKSKIHLASSATTSRLHNPNNSFPLNFSSPNAIATTSILSSRRFESTIAQQQLNSVNDADDNHHQVIDFPGGTVKFTPELRFISESSEERIPCYRVLDDNGQPIFGTTFAKVSEEVALKMYSDMVTLQIMDTIFYEVQRQGRISFYVTTTGEEAINIASAAALSMDDLIFPQYREPGVLLWRGFTLQEFANQCFSNKYDNGKGRQMPAHYGSNKLNYITVASTVASQIPHAVGAAYALKMDKKDACAVTYFGDGGSSEGDFHAALNFAAVTESPVIFICRNNGWAISTPTSDQFRSDGVVVKGRAYGVRSIRVDGNDALAMYSAVQAAREMAVSEHRPVLIEALTYRLGHHSTSDDSTKYRCANEMEQWRLARDPVSRFRKWIEWNGWWNDEAESELRKNTRQKVLHAIQVAEKLDKPPLADIFSDVYDVPPSNLRKQEQWLKETISRHPQDYPSNLNPQLGGIYEELTSKAWLVKRKKRAKMGDKINDTDDNIVCYAPTMITTNGIWQGDNPLDYSLPLFILQLTLVVVATRIFVFILKPFRQPRVISEILGGVILGPSVLGRNKAFADAIFPLRSVMVIETMANVGLLYFLFLVGVEMDLKVIKRVGKKAIATAVAGMVLPFAIGAAFSYLLHRQTEADVNHGTYILFLGVALSVTAFPVLARILAELKLINTELGRIALSSALINDVCAWILLALAIALAENEQASLASLWVVLSSIAFVGFCVFAVRPAVSWIIRRTPEGETFSDFYICLILAGVMISGFITDAIGTHSVFGAFVFGLAIPNGPLGVTLVEKLEDFVSGLLLPLFFAISGLKTNLGAIQGTSTWAVLMLVIFLACIGKIVGTMIVAFFYQMTVREAAALGLLMNTKGLVEIIVLNVGKDQKVHTCRF
;
A
#
# COMPACT_ATOMS: atom_id res chain seq x y z
N MET A 1 -21.13 -51.13 11.33
CA MET A 1 -22.09 -50.13 11.85
C MET A 1 -22.07 -48.99 10.85
N ALA A 2 -23.10 -48.65 10.04
CA ALA A 2 -24.57 -48.79 10.19
C ALA A 2 -25.07 -48.01 11.42
N PHE A 3 -26.00 -47.05 11.38
CA PHE A 3 -27.24 -46.81 10.59
C PHE A 3 -27.33 -45.31 10.14
N CYS A 4 -28.26 -44.78 9.31
CA CYS A 4 -29.20 -45.26 8.27
C CYS A 4 -29.76 -44.04 7.46
N MET A 5 -30.59 -44.26 6.42
CA MET A 5 -31.15 -43.25 5.49
C MET A 5 -32.69 -43.08 5.57
N ARG A 6 -33.21 -41.99 4.96
CA ARG A 6 -34.63 -41.72 4.55
C ARG A 6 -35.59 -41.45 5.73
N LYS A 7 -36.76 -40.80 5.57
CA LYS A 7 -37.62 -40.36 4.42
C LYS A 7 -38.25 -38.98 4.82
N SER A 8 -39.05 -38.20 4.05
CA SER A 8 -39.68 -38.30 2.71
C SER A 8 -40.04 -36.88 2.19
N ASN A 9 -40.36 -36.73 0.89
CA ASN A 9 -40.95 -35.51 0.30
C ASN A 9 -42.47 -35.41 0.57
N THR A 10 -42.99 -34.17 0.65
CA THR A 10 -44.38 -33.77 0.28
C THR A 10 -44.37 -32.29 -0.17
N ILE A 11 -45.43 -31.81 -0.84
CA ILE A 11 -45.61 -30.42 -1.34
C ILE A 11 -44.74 -30.07 -2.55
N LEU A 12 -44.95 -30.79 -3.65
CA LEU A 12 -44.72 -30.29 -5.02
C LEU A 12 -45.87 -30.71 -5.94
N THR A 13 -47.10 -30.57 -5.45
CA THR A 13 -48.33 -31.10 -6.07
C THR A 13 -49.52 -30.15 -5.88
N LEU A 14 -49.44 -28.97 -6.48
CA LEU A 14 -50.60 -28.16 -6.87
C LEU A 14 -50.22 -27.22 -8.02
N LEU A 15 -51.13 -27.05 -8.99
CA LEU A 15 -51.11 -26.04 -10.06
C LEU A 15 -50.01 -26.13 -11.14
N LYS A 16 -49.96 -27.29 -11.82
CA LYS A 16 -49.63 -27.37 -13.27
C LYS A 16 -50.81 -27.99 -14.04
N SER A 17 -51.60 -27.15 -14.74
CA SER A 17 -52.54 -27.45 -15.87
C SER A 17 -53.30 -26.13 -16.18
N LYS A 18 -53.72 -25.69 -17.39
CA LYS A 18 -53.95 -26.19 -18.79
C LYS A 18 -53.76 -24.97 -19.76
N ILE A 19 -53.66 -24.99 -21.10
CA ILE A 19 -53.46 -25.99 -22.18
C ILE A 19 -52.86 -25.27 -23.44
N HIS A 20 -52.63 -25.99 -24.55
CA HIS A 20 -52.08 -25.57 -25.85
C HIS A 20 -52.98 -24.73 -26.80
N LEU A 21 -52.32 -24.05 -27.77
CA LEU A 21 -52.77 -23.68 -29.15
C LEU A 21 -53.92 -22.63 -29.28
N ALA A 22 -54.06 -21.75 -30.28
CA ALA A 22 -53.24 -21.28 -31.45
C ALA A 22 -53.86 -19.91 -31.94
N SER A 23 -53.62 -19.23 -33.09
CA SER A 23 -52.74 -19.29 -34.29
C SER A 23 -52.96 -18.01 -35.16
N SER A 24 -51.97 -17.61 -36.00
CA SER A 24 -52.10 -16.80 -37.27
C SER A 24 -52.71 -15.37 -37.25
N ALA A 25 -52.38 -14.41 -38.14
CA ALA A 25 -51.24 -14.19 -39.07
C ALA A 25 -51.29 -12.77 -39.74
N THR A 26 -50.20 -12.39 -40.44
CA THR A 26 -50.12 -11.53 -41.68
C THR A 26 -50.44 -10.02 -41.71
N THR A 27 -49.44 -9.24 -42.17
CA THR A 27 -49.48 -8.08 -43.12
C THR A 27 -50.14 -6.73 -42.75
N SER A 28 -49.77 -5.54 -43.28
CA SER A 28 -48.52 -5.02 -43.93
C SER A 28 -48.66 -3.52 -44.33
N ARG A 29 -47.53 -2.80 -44.57
CA ARG A 29 -47.41 -1.54 -45.39
C ARG A 29 -48.03 -0.24 -44.76
N LEU A 30 -47.74 1.02 -45.15
CA LEU A 30 -46.95 1.65 -46.27
C LEU A 30 -46.41 3.07 -45.89
N HIS A 31 -45.83 3.81 -46.87
CA HIS A 31 -45.18 5.16 -46.89
C HIS A 31 -45.90 6.36 -46.20
N ASN A 32 -45.27 7.46 -45.70
CA ASN A 32 -44.26 8.44 -46.24
C ASN A 32 -44.88 9.44 -47.28
N PRO A 33 -44.49 10.73 -47.50
CA PRO A 33 -43.40 11.61 -46.95
C PRO A 33 -43.80 13.11 -46.64
N ASN A 34 -42.79 14.02 -46.55
CA ASN A 34 -42.79 15.49 -46.85
C ASN A 34 -43.30 16.55 -45.82
N ASN A 35 -42.80 17.80 -45.74
CA ASN A 35 -41.49 18.43 -46.10
C ASN A 35 -41.36 19.89 -45.53
N SER A 36 -40.16 20.50 -45.62
CA SER A 36 -39.82 21.95 -45.68
C SER A 36 -39.92 22.94 -44.48
N PHE A 37 -38.77 23.61 -44.25
CA PHE A 37 -38.44 24.91 -43.61
C PHE A 37 -39.33 26.13 -44.04
N PRO A 38 -39.31 27.37 -43.42
CA PRO A 38 -38.10 28.08 -42.93
C PRO A 38 -38.15 29.18 -41.81
N LEU A 39 -36.95 29.60 -41.35
CA LEU A 39 -36.43 30.96 -40.97
C LEU A 39 -37.37 32.09 -40.45
N ASN A 40 -37.04 32.73 -39.30
CA ASN A 40 -36.30 34.03 -39.24
C ASN A 40 -36.14 34.75 -37.85
N PHE A 41 -34.94 35.32 -37.65
CA PHE A 41 -34.57 36.62 -37.01
C PHE A 41 -35.29 37.27 -35.78
N SER A 42 -34.58 37.23 -34.62
CA SER A 42 -33.95 38.42 -33.94
C SER A 42 -34.63 39.25 -32.82
N SER A 43 -33.76 39.92 -32.05
CA SER A 43 -33.92 41.19 -31.29
C SER A 43 -34.23 41.13 -29.76
N PRO A 44 -33.76 42.12 -28.93
CA PRO A 44 -33.07 41.79 -27.67
C PRO A 44 -33.43 42.64 -26.40
N ASN A 45 -32.54 42.58 -25.38
CA ASN A 45 -32.48 43.25 -24.05
C ASN A 45 -32.85 42.33 -22.86
N ALA A 46 -32.26 42.42 -21.65
CA ALA A 46 -31.68 43.60 -20.99
C ALA A 46 -30.57 43.33 -19.95
N ILE A 47 -29.71 44.35 -19.75
CA ILE A 47 -29.09 44.86 -18.50
C ILE A 47 -28.45 43.86 -17.50
N ALA A 48 -27.16 44.09 -17.20
CA ALA A 48 -26.41 43.38 -16.16
C ALA A 48 -26.38 44.11 -14.81
N THR A 49 -26.20 43.36 -13.72
CA THR A 49 -25.68 43.84 -12.43
C THR A 49 -24.48 43.00 -12.02
N THR A 50 -23.46 43.64 -11.43
CA THR A 50 -22.17 43.02 -11.13
C THR A 50 -22.02 42.67 -9.66
N SER A 51 -21.51 41.47 -9.37
CA SER A 51 -20.91 41.11 -8.09
C SER A 51 -19.51 40.53 -8.33
N ILE A 52 -18.57 40.86 -7.45
CA ILE A 52 -17.15 40.55 -7.63
C ILE A 52 -16.75 39.49 -6.60
N LEU A 53 -16.60 38.24 -7.05
CA LEU A 53 -15.74 37.16 -6.52
C LEU A 53 -16.26 35.80 -7.05
N SER A 54 -15.94 35.48 -8.31
CA SER A 54 -16.02 34.10 -8.81
C SER A 54 -14.61 33.60 -9.11
N SER A 55 -14.29 32.40 -8.61
CA SER A 55 -13.11 31.68 -9.08
C SER A 55 -13.34 31.26 -10.53
N ARG A 56 -12.38 31.56 -11.42
CA ARG A 56 -12.44 31.08 -12.80
C ARG A 56 -12.25 29.56 -12.82
N ARG A 57 -13.35 28.80 -12.79
CA ARG A 57 -13.38 27.48 -13.44
C ARG A 57 -12.96 27.71 -14.90
N PHE A 58 -12.03 26.89 -15.41
CA PHE A 58 -11.85 26.78 -16.85
C PHE A 58 -13.10 26.12 -17.42
N GLU A 59 -13.78 26.78 -18.34
CA GLU A 59 -14.86 26.16 -19.09
C GLU A 59 -14.26 25.17 -20.09
N SER A 60 -14.67 23.90 -20.05
CA SER A 60 -14.35 22.92 -21.08
C SER A 60 -15.35 23.07 -22.25
N THR A 61 -15.43 24.28 -22.81
CA THR A 61 -16.61 24.81 -23.53
C THR A 61 -16.93 24.10 -24.85
N ILE A 62 -15.98 23.38 -25.44
CA ILE A 62 -16.10 22.78 -26.79
C ILE A 62 -16.98 21.52 -26.77
N ALA A 63 -16.88 20.68 -25.74
CA ALA A 63 -17.61 19.41 -25.69
C ALA A 63 -19.13 19.59 -25.48
N GLN A 64 -19.53 20.67 -24.78
CA GLN A 64 -20.94 20.90 -24.42
C GLN A 64 -21.81 21.31 -25.61
N GLN A 65 -21.23 21.90 -26.66
CA GLN A 65 -21.99 22.47 -27.79
C GLN A 65 -22.53 21.42 -28.79
N GLN A 66 -21.97 20.20 -28.84
CA GLN A 66 -22.40 19.18 -29.81
C GLN A 66 -23.52 18.25 -29.32
N LEU A 67 -23.84 18.22 -28.02
CA LEU A 67 -24.85 17.29 -27.48
C LEU A 67 -26.28 17.88 -27.46
N ASN A 68 -26.41 19.21 -27.52
CA ASN A 68 -27.69 19.91 -27.36
C ASN A 68 -28.50 20.07 -28.67
N SER A 69 -28.10 19.44 -29.78
CA SER A 69 -28.78 19.57 -31.08
C SER A 69 -29.77 18.43 -31.40
N VAL A 70 -30.24 17.69 -30.39
CA VAL A 70 -31.16 16.56 -30.56
C VAL A 70 -32.39 16.73 -29.67
N ASN A 71 -33.52 17.08 -30.30
CA ASN A 71 -34.90 16.93 -29.81
C ASN A 71 -35.30 17.69 -28.52
N ASP A 72 -35.12 19.01 -28.47
CA ASP A 72 -36.02 19.86 -27.67
C ASP A 72 -37.29 20.16 -28.51
N ALA A 73 -38.24 19.24 -28.47
CA ALA A 73 -39.53 19.31 -29.18
C ALA A 73 -40.67 18.58 -28.42
N ASP A 74 -40.69 18.70 -27.09
CA ASP A 74 -41.93 18.52 -26.31
C ASP A 74 -41.92 19.43 -25.06
N ASP A 75 -42.99 20.22 -24.89
CA ASP A 75 -43.05 21.35 -23.95
C ASP A 75 -43.66 20.92 -22.61
N ASN A 76 -42.99 19.97 -21.95
CA ASN A 76 -43.43 19.36 -20.69
C ASN A 76 -42.52 19.76 -19.52
N HIS A 77 -43.12 20.15 -18.39
CA HIS A 77 -42.49 20.70 -17.18
C HIS A 77 -41.52 19.76 -16.44
N HIS A 78 -40.40 19.41 -17.07
CA HIS A 78 -39.28 18.76 -16.41
C HIS A 78 -38.57 19.77 -15.53
N GLN A 79 -38.64 19.60 -14.22
CA GLN A 79 -37.82 20.39 -13.31
C GLN A 79 -36.34 20.07 -13.59
N VAL A 80 -35.55 21.12 -13.76
CA VAL A 80 -34.11 21.06 -13.99
C VAL A 80 -33.43 21.79 -12.85
N ILE A 81 -32.46 21.14 -12.19
CA ILE A 81 -31.63 21.76 -11.17
C ILE A 81 -30.16 21.66 -11.60
N ASP A 82 -29.44 22.76 -11.43
CA ASP A 82 -27.99 22.79 -11.58
C ASP A 82 -27.33 22.40 -10.25
N PHE A 83 -26.70 21.23 -10.24
CA PHE A 83 -25.93 20.75 -9.09
C PHE A 83 -24.44 21.11 -9.28
N PRO A 84 -23.62 21.15 -8.21
CA PRO A 84 -22.20 21.54 -8.32
C PRO A 84 -21.35 20.69 -9.30
N GLY A 85 -21.84 19.51 -9.70
CA GLY A 85 -21.26 18.61 -10.70
C GLY A 85 -21.99 18.54 -12.05
N GLY A 86 -23.03 19.36 -12.29
CA GLY A 86 -23.73 19.47 -13.58
C GLY A 86 -25.24 19.65 -13.48
N THR A 87 -25.84 20.07 -14.59
CA THR A 87 -27.28 20.29 -14.76
C THR A 87 -28.03 18.98 -15.00
N VAL A 88 -29.07 18.69 -14.21
CA VAL A 88 -29.81 17.42 -14.24
C VAL A 88 -31.31 17.64 -14.45
N LYS A 89 -31.90 16.95 -15.44
CA LYS A 89 -33.37 16.85 -15.62
C LYS A 89 -33.92 15.77 -14.68
N PHE A 90 -34.96 16.07 -13.90
CA PHE A 90 -35.64 15.05 -13.07
C PHE A 90 -36.59 14.16 -13.88
N THR A 91 -36.85 12.96 -13.38
CA THR A 91 -37.95 12.07 -13.81
C THR A 91 -38.73 11.58 -12.59
N PRO A 92 -40.07 11.44 -12.66
CA PRO A 92 -40.87 10.78 -11.62
C PRO A 92 -40.79 9.24 -11.70
N GLU A 93 -40.23 8.67 -12.76
CA GLU A 93 -40.14 7.22 -12.95
C GLU A 93 -38.98 6.61 -12.14
N LEU A 94 -39.30 5.68 -11.24
CA LEU A 94 -38.27 4.86 -10.58
C LEU A 94 -37.75 3.80 -11.55
N ARG A 95 -36.70 4.15 -12.28
CA ARG A 95 -36.03 3.28 -13.25
C ARG A 95 -34.53 3.20 -12.97
N PHE A 96 -34.02 1.99 -12.77
CA PHE A 96 -32.57 1.74 -12.74
C PHE A 96 -31.99 1.80 -14.15
N ILE A 97 -30.74 2.27 -14.27
CA ILE A 97 -29.96 2.18 -15.50
C ILE A 97 -29.48 0.73 -15.64
N SER A 98 -29.71 0.13 -16.81
CA SER A 98 -29.28 -1.24 -17.13
C SER A 98 -27.76 -1.39 -17.11
N GLU A 99 -27.25 -2.53 -16.67
CA GLU A 99 -25.83 -2.88 -16.67
C GLU A 99 -25.21 -2.92 -18.09
N SER A 100 -26.04 -3.12 -19.11
CA SER A 100 -25.68 -3.02 -20.53
C SER A 100 -26.84 -2.50 -21.37
N SER A 101 -26.52 -1.89 -22.52
CA SER A 101 -27.48 -1.70 -23.62
C SER A 101 -27.86 -3.05 -24.26
N GLU A 102 -29.00 -3.11 -24.94
CA GLU A 102 -29.45 -4.30 -25.68
C GLU A 102 -28.49 -4.67 -26.82
N GLU A 103 -27.90 -3.65 -27.46
CA GLU A 103 -26.81 -3.80 -28.41
C GLU A 103 -25.46 -3.48 -27.75
N ARG A 104 -24.40 -4.23 -28.11
CA ARG A 104 -23.02 -3.95 -27.70
C ARG A 104 -22.41 -2.85 -28.57
N ILE A 105 -21.45 -2.09 -28.03
CA ILE A 105 -20.72 -1.07 -28.79
C ILE A 105 -20.06 -1.71 -30.04
N PRO A 106 -20.32 -1.19 -31.25
CA PRO A 106 -19.76 -1.73 -32.50
C PRO A 106 -18.24 -1.78 -32.52
N CYS A 107 -17.71 -2.69 -33.34
CA CYS A 107 -16.27 -2.84 -33.57
C CYS A 107 -15.88 -2.17 -34.89
N TYR A 108 -15.02 -1.14 -34.84
CA TYR A 108 -14.49 -0.50 -36.05
C TYR A 108 -13.54 -1.45 -36.78
N ARG A 109 -13.77 -1.60 -38.08
CA ARG A 109 -13.11 -2.58 -38.95
C ARG A 109 -13.09 -2.04 -40.37
N VAL A 110 -12.02 -2.32 -41.11
CA VAL A 110 -11.76 -1.84 -42.47
C VAL A 110 -11.69 -3.01 -43.45
N LEU A 111 -10.99 -4.09 -43.10
CA LEU A 111 -10.76 -5.25 -43.96
C LEU A 111 -11.65 -6.44 -43.57
N ASP A 112 -12.35 -7.01 -44.55
CA ASP A 112 -13.13 -8.25 -44.40
C ASP A 112 -12.22 -9.48 -44.13
N ASP A 113 -12.79 -10.68 -43.91
CA ASP A 113 -11.98 -11.88 -43.60
C ASP A 113 -11.14 -12.36 -44.82
N ASN A 114 -11.38 -11.75 -46.00
CA ASN A 114 -10.63 -11.93 -47.24
C ASN A 114 -9.59 -10.82 -47.51
N GLY A 115 -9.43 -9.85 -46.61
CA GLY A 115 -8.49 -8.73 -46.79
C GLY A 115 -8.97 -7.68 -47.80
N GLN A 116 -10.26 -7.63 -48.13
CA GLN A 116 -10.84 -6.60 -48.99
C GLN A 116 -11.42 -5.46 -48.15
N PRO A 117 -11.27 -4.18 -48.56
CA PRO A 117 -11.91 -3.05 -47.88
C PRO A 117 -13.44 -3.16 -47.90
N ILE A 118 -14.07 -3.04 -46.73
CA ILE A 118 -15.53 -3.10 -46.57
C ILE A 118 -16.15 -1.85 -47.20
N PHE A 119 -17.21 -2.03 -48.00
CA PHE A 119 -17.84 -0.93 -48.72
C PHE A 119 -18.34 0.17 -47.76
N GLY A 120 -17.98 1.42 -48.06
CA GLY A 120 -18.35 2.58 -47.25
C GLY A 120 -17.45 2.87 -46.05
N THR A 121 -16.44 2.05 -45.74
CA THR A 121 -15.47 2.39 -44.68
C THR A 121 -14.56 3.53 -45.10
N THR A 122 -14.42 4.54 -44.24
CA THR A 122 -13.34 5.51 -44.30
C THR A 122 -12.21 5.07 -43.38
N PHE A 123 -10.98 5.17 -43.88
CA PHE A 123 -9.76 4.79 -43.17
C PHE A 123 -8.58 5.66 -43.65
N ALA A 124 -7.50 5.70 -42.88
CA ALA A 124 -6.33 6.50 -43.20
C ALA A 124 -5.56 5.92 -44.39
N LYS A 125 -5.10 6.78 -45.31
CA LYS A 125 -4.31 6.35 -46.46
C LYS A 125 -2.92 5.89 -46.01
N VAL A 126 -2.67 4.59 -46.09
CA VAL A 126 -1.35 3.98 -45.90
C VAL A 126 -0.65 3.91 -47.27
N SER A 127 0.62 4.31 -47.34
CA SER A 127 1.43 4.17 -48.56
C SER A 127 1.96 2.74 -48.72
N GLU A 128 2.30 2.36 -49.95
CA GLU A 128 2.91 1.06 -50.27
C GLU A 128 4.13 0.75 -49.38
N GLU A 129 5.07 1.70 -49.24
CA GLU A 129 6.25 1.55 -48.38
C GLU A 129 5.89 1.25 -46.90
N VAL A 130 4.94 1.99 -46.34
CA VAL A 130 4.49 1.79 -44.95
C VAL A 130 3.76 0.45 -44.82
N ALA A 131 2.91 0.08 -45.78
CA ALA A 131 2.21 -1.20 -45.80
C ALA A 131 3.20 -2.39 -45.90
N LEU A 132 4.17 -2.33 -46.79
CA LEU A 132 5.17 -3.39 -46.96
C LEU A 132 6.12 -3.49 -45.75
N LYS A 133 6.47 -2.37 -45.11
CA LYS A 133 7.20 -2.41 -43.83
C LYS A 133 6.32 -3.00 -42.71
N MET A 134 5.06 -2.59 -42.59
CA MET A 134 4.13 -3.13 -41.59
C MET A 134 3.97 -4.64 -41.74
N TYR A 135 3.85 -5.13 -42.98
CA TYR A 135 3.79 -6.56 -43.25
C TYR A 135 5.11 -7.28 -42.89
N SER A 136 6.24 -6.72 -43.33
CA SER A 136 7.57 -7.29 -43.07
C SER A 136 7.89 -7.39 -41.58
N ASP A 137 7.51 -6.38 -40.79
CA ASP A 137 7.72 -6.37 -39.34
C ASP A 137 6.76 -7.34 -38.62
N MET A 138 5.51 -7.51 -39.08
CA MET A 138 4.60 -8.54 -38.54
C MET A 138 5.10 -9.96 -38.81
N VAL A 139 5.53 -10.26 -40.03
CA VAL A 139 6.16 -11.56 -40.37
C VAL A 139 7.45 -11.77 -39.57
N THR A 140 8.21 -10.70 -39.33
CA THR A 140 9.44 -10.76 -38.53
C THR A 140 9.17 -11.04 -37.06
N LEU A 141 8.16 -10.42 -36.47
CA LEU A 141 7.70 -10.69 -35.11
C LEU A 141 7.23 -12.15 -34.96
N GLN A 142 6.41 -12.65 -35.89
CA GLN A 142 5.93 -14.04 -35.90
C GLN A 142 7.09 -15.06 -35.98
N ILE A 143 8.11 -14.81 -36.81
CA ILE A 143 9.30 -15.66 -36.94
C ILE A 143 10.19 -15.56 -35.68
N MET A 144 10.37 -14.36 -35.15
CA MET A 144 11.14 -14.09 -33.93
C MET A 144 10.57 -14.89 -32.75
N ASP A 145 9.27 -14.73 -32.49
CA ASP A 145 8.58 -15.40 -31.39
C ASP A 145 8.63 -16.93 -31.51
N THR A 146 8.43 -17.46 -32.72
CA THR A 146 8.54 -18.92 -32.98
C THR A 146 9.92 -19.45 -32.62
N ILE A 147 11.00 -18.72 -32.94
CA ILE A 147 12.37 -19.17 -32.69
C ILE A 147 12.76 -18.98 -31.22
N PHE A 148 12.47 -17.84 -30.60
CA PHE A 148 12.81 -17.59 -29.21
C PHE A 148 12.03 -18.48 -28.22
N TYR A 149 10.77 -18.83 -28.54
CA TYR A 149 10.02 -19.83 -27.78
C TYR A 149 10.76 -21.18 -27.76
N GLU A 150 11.20 -21.69 -28.90
CA GLU A 150 11.97 -22.95 -28.99
C GLU A 150 13.35 -22.87 -28.31
N VAL A 151 14.02 -21.71 -28.36
CA VAL A 151 15.27 -21.46 -27.61
C VAL A 151 15.04 -21.50 -26.09
N GLN A 152 13.87 -21.05 -25.61
CA GLN A 152 13.48 -21.22 -24.21
C GLN A 152 13.15 -22.68 -23.89
N ARG A 153 12.45 -23.42 -24.77
CA ARG A 153 12.18 -24.87 -24.60
C ARG A 153 13.48 -25.70 -24.53
N GLN A 154 14.57 -25.22 -25.15
CA GLN A 154 15.92 -25.79 -25.05
C GLN A 154 16.68 -25.38 -23.77
N GLY A 155 16.09 -24.56 -22.90
CA GLY A 155 16.71 -24.08 -21.66
C GLY A 155 17.82 -23.03 -21.85
N ARG A 156 17.99 -22.48 -23.07
CA ARG A 156 19.08 -21.56 -23.43
C ARG A 156 18.82 -20.12 -22.98
N ILE A 157 17.55 -19.76 -22.83
CA ILE A 157 17.07 -18.57 -22.12
C ILE A 157 16.04 -19.01 -21.06
N SER A 158 15.86 -18.23 -20.00
CA SER A 158 15.02 -18.64 -18.86
C SER A 158 13.52 -18.53 -19.11
N PHE A 159 13.07 -17.56 -19.91
CA PHE A 159 11.66 -17.22 -20.11
C PHE A 159 11.41 -16.64 -21.51
N TYR A 160 10.17 -16.72 -22.00
CA TYR A 160 9.72 -15.97 -23.18
C TYR A 160 8.18 -15.79 -23.19
N VAL A 161 7.71 -14.76 -23.89
CA VAL A 161 6.28 -14.48 -24.13
C VAL A 161 6.09 -14.21 -25.63
N THR A 162 5.18 -14.95 -26.28
CA THR A 162 4.84 -14.73 -27.69
C THR A 162 3.64 -13.82 -27.87
N THR A 163 3.61 -13.09 -28.99
CA THR A 163 2.59 -12.11 -29.38
C THR A 163 1.58 -12.65 -30.40
N THR A 164 1.62 -13.95 -30.72
CA THR A 164 0.85 -14.56 -31.82
C THR A 164 -0.65 -14.30 -31.72
N GLY A 165 -1.21 -13.67 -32.77
CA GLY A 165 -2.57 -13.12 -32.84
C GLY A 165 -2.65 -11.60 -32.63
N GLU A 166 -1.64 -11.01 -31.99
CA GLU A 166 -1.57 -9.60 -31.57
C GLU A 166 -0.55 -8.79 -32.40
N GLU A 167 -0.05 -9.34 -33.52
CA GLU A 167 0.97 -8.73 -34.39
C GLU A 167 0.48 -7.43 -35.05
N ALA A 168 -0.78 -7.38 -35.52
CA ALA A 168 -1.35 -6.17 -36.11
C ALA A 168 -1.48 -5.04 -35.10
N ILE A 169 -1.89 -5.34 -33.84
CA ILE A 169 -1.92 -4.33 -32.78
C ILE A 169 -0.53 -3.76 -32.56
N ASN A 170 0.48 -4.63 -32.45
CA ASN A 170 1.88 -4.24 -32.25
C ASN A 170 2.37 -3.27 -33.35
N ILE A 171 2.28 -3.69 -34.60
CA ILE A 171 2.95 -2.98 -35.70
C ILE A 171 2.13 -1.78 -36.21
N ALA A 172 0.80 -1.93 -36.34
CA ALA A 172 -0.04 -0.87 -36.89
C ALA A 172 -0.23 0.31 -35.93
N SER A 173 -0.25 0.07 -34.61
CA SER A 173 -0.27 1.16 -33.64
C SER A 173 1.05 1.93 -33.66
N ALA A 174 2.19 1.23 -33.69
CA ALA A 174 3.51 1.85 -33.76
C ALA A 174 3.72 2.66 -35.05
N ALA A 175 3.15 2.21 -36.18
CA ALA A 175 3.19 2.91 -37.46
C ALA A 175 2.39 4.22 -37.49
N ALA A 176 1.38 4.37 -36.62
CA ALA A 176 0.55 5.57 -36.52
C ALA A 176 1.07 6.62 -35.52
N LEU A 177 2.27 6.41 -34.94
CA LEU A 177 2.86 7.26 -33.89
C LEU A 177 4.16 7.93 -34.35
N SER A 178 4.46 9.09 -33.76
CA SER A 178 5.77 9.74 -33.90
C SER A 178 6.84 8.96 -33.12
N MET A 179 8.11 9.19 -33.45
CA MET A 179 9.22 8.74 -32.61
C MET A 179 9.31 9.49 -31.28
N ASP A 180 8.75 10.70 -31.20
CA ASP A 180 8.72 11.53 -29.97
C ASP A 180 7.67 11.08 -28.94
N ASP A 181 6.69 10.25 -29.34
CA ASP A 181 5.65 9.76 -28.41
C ASP A 181 6.23 8.70 -27.45
N LEU A 182 5.91 8.82 -26.16
CA LEU A 182 6.44 7.94 -25.10
C LEU A 182 5.62 6.64 -24.99
N ILE A 183 6.26 5.48 -25.15
CA ILE A 183 5.60 4.17 -25.06
C ILE A 183 5.77 3.54 -23.68
N PHE A 184 4.64 3.17 -23.08
CA PHE A 184 4.53 2.44 -21.81
C PHE A 184 3.97 1.02 -22.10
N PRO A 185 4.83 0.02 -22.30
CA PRO A 185 4.44 -1.34 -22.64
C PRO A 185 3.97 -2.15 -21.42
N GLN A 186 3.30 -3.28 -21.66
CA GLN A 186 3.00 -4.27 -20.63
C GLN A 186 4.05 -5.39 -20.62
N TYR A 187 4.14 -6.17 -21.72
CA TYR A 187 5.08 -7.27 -22.00
C TYR A 187 4.77 -8.01 -23.33
N ARG A 188 3.80 -7.54 -24.12
CA ARG A 188 3.38 -8.11 -25.43
C ARG A 188 3.52 -7.09 -26.57
N GLU A 189 4.38 -6.09 -26.37
CA GLU A 189 4.64 -4.96 -27.26
C GLU A 189 6.01 -4.98 -28.01
N PRO A 190 6.77 -6.09 -28.16
CA PRO A 190 8.07 -6.05 -28.84
C PRO A 190 7.99 -5.64 -30.32
N GLY A 191 6.85 -5.81 -30.98
CA GLY A 191 6.67 -5.28 -32.32
C GLY A 191 6.68 -3.76 -32.38
N VAL A 192 6.29 -3.06 -31.32
CA VAL A 192 6.40 -1.59 -31.23
C VAL A 192 7.88 -1.17 -31.22
N LEU A 193 8.73 -1.91 -30.50
CA LEU A 193 10.18 -1.73 -30.54
C LEU A 193 10.78 -2.06 -31.91
N LEU A 194 10.37 -3.20 -32.52
CA LEU A 194 10.82 -3.61 -33.85
C LEU A 194 10.50 -2.54 -34.90
N TRP A 195 9.26 -2.05 -34.91
CA TRP A 195 8.83 -0.99 -35.83
C TRP A 195 9.69 0.27 -35.70
N ARG A 196 9.96 0.69 -34.45
CA ARG A 196 10.83 1.83 -34.10
C ARG A 196 12.34 1.57 -34.32
N GLY A 197 12.73 0.39 -34.80
CA GLY A 197 14.11 0.08 -35.18
C GLY A 197 14.99 -0.53 -34.09
N PHE A 198 14.40 -1.17 -33.08
CA PHE A 198 15.14 -2.05 -32.16
C PHE A 198 15.55 -3.32 -32.90
N THR A 199 16.84 -3.66 -32.86
CA THR A 199 17.37 -4.73 -33.71
C THR A 199 17.14 -6.13 -33.13
N LEU A 200 17.10 -7.13 -34.03
CA LEU A 200 17.09 -8.55 -33.64
C LEU A 200 18.28 -8.93 -32.74
N GLN A 201 19.39 -8.20 -32.83
CA GLN A 201 20.55 -8.39 -31.95
C GLN A 201 20.29 -7.83 -30.55
N GLU A 202 19.64 -6.67 -30.41
CA GLU A 202 19.27 -6.11 -29.10
C GLU A 202 18.21 -6.97 -28.39
N PHE A 203 17.20 -7.47 -29.14
CA PHE A 203 16.27 -8.49 -28.62
C PHE A 203 17.00 -9.73 -28.10
N ALA A 204 17.91 -10.28 -28.91
CA ALA A 204 18.71 -11.45 -28.53
C ALA A 204 19.61 -11.18 -27.31
N ASN A 205 20.24 -10.01 -27.23
CA ASN A 205 21.11 -9.65 -26.11
C ASN A 205 20.36 -9.57 -24.78
N GLN A 206 19.13 -9.01 -24.78
CA GLN A 206 18.27 -8.94 -23.60
C GLN A 206 17.82 -10.35 -23.17
N CYS A 207 17.31 -11.17 -24.10
CA CYS A 207 16.87 -12.54 -23.79
C CYS A 207 17.99 -13.46 -23.29
N PHE A 208 19.23 -13.28 -23.80
CA PHE A 208 20.41 -14.01 -23.32
C PHE A 208 21.11 -13.32 -22.14
N SER A 209 20.65 -12.15 -21.69
CA SER A 209 21.21 -11.38 -20.57
C SER A 209 22.73 -11.23 -20.68
N ASN A 210 23.22 -10.79 -21.84
CA ASN A 210 24.66 -10.66 -22.13
C ASN A 210 25.16 -9.21 -21.93
N LYS A 211 26.47 -8.99 -22.05
CA LYS A 211 27.13 -7.68 -21.80
C LYS A 211 26.71 -6.52 -22.73
N TYR A 212 25.90 -6.80 -23.76
CA TYR A 212 25.30 -5.79 -24.65
C TYR A 212 23.76 -5.72 -24.48
N ASP A 213 23.22 -6.24 -23.39
CA ASP A 213 21.89 -5.88 -22.91
C ASP A 213 21.93 -4.49 -22.25
N ASN A 214 21.11 -3.56 -22.73
CA ASN A 214 20.94 -2.24 -22.13
C ASN A 214 20.35 -2.32 -20.70
N GLY A 215 19.62 -3.40 -20.39
CA GLY A 215 19.14 -3.73 -19.04
C GLY A 215 20.19 -4.38 -18.13
N LYS A 216 21.44 -4.51 -18.58
CA LYS A 216 22.58 -5.09 -17.86
C LYS A 216 22.30 -6.50 -17.28
N GLY A 217 21.46 -7.28 -17.95
CA GLY A 217 21.09 -8.64 -17.55
C GLY A 217 20.29 -8.75 -16.25
N ARG A 218 19.75 -7.64 -15.73
CA ARG A 218 19.04 -7.61 -14.43
C ARG A 218 17.58 -8.05 -14.52
N GLN A 219 16.93 -7.77 -15.65
CA GLN A 219 15.51 -8.06 -15.86
C GLN A 219 15.31 -9.44 -16.50
N MET A 220 14.12 -10.00 -16.32
CA MET A 220 13.69 -11.24 -16.98
C MET A 220 13.71 -11.07 -18.52
N PRO A 221 13.99 -12.13 -19.31
CA PRO A 221 13.80 -12.08 -20.76
C PRO A 221 12.41 -11.55 -21.16
N ALA A 222 12.35 -10.87 -22.31
CA ALA A 222 11.19 -10.11 -22.80
C ALA A 222 10.85 -8.81 -22.03
N HIS A 223 11.58 -8.47 -20.96
CA HIS A 223 11.49 -7.15 -20.34
C HIS A 223 12.34 -6.10 -21.09
N TYR A 224 11.97 -5.82 -22.33
CA TYR A 224 12.69 -4.88 -23.19
C TYR A 224 12.50 -3.41 -22.75
N GLY A 225 13.45 -2.56 -23.09
CA GLY A 225 13.45 -1.11 -22.82
C GLY A 225 14.44 -0.37 -23.72
N SER A 226 14.12 0.87 -24.13
CA SER A 226 15.04 1.69 -24.95
C SER A 226 14.73 3.19 -24.86
N ASN A 227 15.56 3.91 -24.11
CA ASN A 227 15.52 5.39 -24.03
C ASN A 227 15.71 6.03 -25.41
N LYS A 228 16.53 5.44 -26.30
CA LYS A 228 16.76 5.92 -27.67
C LYS A 228 15.48 5.92 -28.51
N LEU A 229 14.56 4.98 -28.24
CA LEU A 229 13.34 4.77 -29.02
C LEU A 229 12.09 5.22 -28.26
N ASN A 230 12.25 6.05 -27.22
CA ASN A 230 11.17 6.54 -26.36
C ASN A 230 10.24 5.42 -25.85
N TYR A 231 10.84 4.27 -25.49
CA TYR A 231 10.13 3.06 -25.05
C TYR A 231 10.59 2.70 -23.63
N ILE A 232 9.69 2.89 -22.67
CA ILE A 232 9.94 2.68 -21.24
C ILE A 232 10.12 1.18 -20.96
N THR A 233 11.05 0.84 -20.07
CA THR A 233 11.39 -0.55 -19.75
C THR A 233 10.21 -1.29 -19.12
N VAL A 234 9.90 -2.46 -19.67
CA VAL A 234 8.87 -3.39 -19.15
C VAL A 234 9.14 -3.77 -17.69
N ALA A 235 8.07 -3.80 -16.90
CA ALA A 235 8.03 -4.33 -15.53
C ALA A 235 6.97 -5.45 -15.42
N SER A 236 7.19 -6.42 -14.52
CA SER A 236 6.25 -7.54 -14.35
C SER A 236 4.94 -7.13 -13.67
N THR A 237 4.90 -5.98 -12.98
CA THR A 237 3.75 -5.51 -12.23
C THR A 237 2.68 -5.00 -13.17
N VAL A 238 1.60 -5.77 -13.33
CA VAL A 238 0.47 -5.46 -14.21
C VAL A 238 -0.13 -4.09 -13.87
N ALA A 239 -0.54 -3.35 -14.91
CA ALA A 239 -1.18 -2.03 -14.86
C ALA A 239 -0.35 -0.86 -14.27
N SER A 240 0.75 -1.12 -13.56
CA SER A 240 1.60 -0.09 -12.96
C SER A 240 2.15 0.93 -13.96
N GLN A 241 2.34 0.57 -15.22
CA GLN A 241 2.77 1.49 -16.29
C GLN A 241 1.68 2.51 -16.69
N ILE A 242 0.41 2.19 -16.47
CA ILE A 242 -0.74 2.96 -16.96
C ILE A 242 -0.81 4.36 -16.31
N PRO A 243 -0.75 4.52 -14.96
CA PRO A 243 -0.71 5.86 -14.34
C PRO A 243 0.61 6.60 -14.61
N HIS A 244 1.73 5.90 -14.77
CA HIS A 244 3.00 6.53 -15.16
C HIS A 244 2.91 7.17 -16.56
N ALA A 245 2.22 6.54 -17.50
CA ALA A 245 1.95 7.12 -18.82
C ALA A 245 1.11 8.40 -18.74
N VAL A 246 0.15 8.47 -17.81
CA VAL A 246 -0.65 9.69 -17.56
C VAL A 246 0.23 10.81 -17.01
N GLY A 247 1.10 10.51 -16.03
CA GLY A 247 2.06 11.48 -15.51
C GLY A 247 3.02 12.01 -16.58
N ALA A 248 3.52 11.13 -17.46
CA ALA A 248 4.38 11.51 -18.58
C ALA A 248 3.63 12.35 -19.63
N ALA A 249 2.40 11.98 -20.00
CA ALA A 249 1.54 12.79 -20.88
C ALA A 249 1.26 14.18 -20.29
N TYR A 250 0.98 14.27 -18.99
CA TYR A 250 0.77 15.55 -18.32
C TYR A 250 2.02 16.43 -18.37
N ALA A 251 3.20 15.85 -18.16
CA ALA A 251 4.48 16.55 -18.33
C ALA A 251 4.71 17.03 -19.77
N LEU A 252 4.46 16.18 -20.79
CA LEU A 252 4.53 16.57 -22.20
C LEU A 252 3.60 17.76 -22.53
N LYS A 253 2.40 17.80 -21.94
CA LYS A 253 1.48 18.94 -22.07
C LYS A 253 2.01 20.21 -21.39
N MET A 254 2.56 20.10 -20.18
CA MET A 254 3.17 21.24 -19.48
C MET A 254 4.36 21.83 -20.25
N ASP A 255 5.19 20.96 -20.85
CA ASP A 255 6.31 21.32 -21.73
C ASP A 255 5.88 21.75 -23.15
N LYS A 256 4.57 21.68 -23.46
CA LYS A 256 3.97 22.01 -24.77
C LYS A 256 4.62 21.25 -25.94
N LYS A 257 4.85 19.96 -25.75
CA LYS A 257 5.37 19.05 -26.80
C LYS A 257 4.26 18.60 -27.74
N ASP A 258 4.57 18.46 -29.03
CA ASP A 258 3.70 17.87 -30.04
C ASP A 258 3.70 16.32 -29.98
N ALA A 259 3.60 15.78 -28.76
CA ALA A 259 3.79 14.37 -28.45
C ALA A 259 2.82 13.88 -27.37
N CYS A 260 2.43 12.62 -27.45
CA CYS A 260 1.58 11.95 -26.46
C CYS A 260 2.36 10.86 -25.69
N ALA A 261 1.75 10.33 -24.63
CA ALA A 261 2.13 9.03 -24.10
C ALA A 261 1.13 7.96 -24.58
N VAL A 262 1.62 6.74 -24.82
CA VAL A 262 0.81 5.60 -25.24
C VAL A 262 1.07 4.43 -24.31
N THR A 263 0.02 3.95 -23.64
CA THR A 263 0.13 2.82 -22.70
C THR A 263 -0.66 1.62 -23.18
N TYR A 264 0.00 0.46 -23.20
CA TYR A 264 -0.59 -0.81 -23.63
C TYR A 264 -0.87 -1.68 -22.41
N PHE A 265 -1.98 -2.41 -22.43
CA PHE A 265 -2.36 -3.37 -21.37
C PHE A 265 -3.38 -4.38 -21.88
N GLY A 266 -3.37 -5.60 -21.33
CA GLY A 266 -4.40 -6.60 -21.62
C GLY A 266 -5.73 -6.33 -20.92
N ASP A 267 -6.81 -6.97 -21.37
CA ASP A 267 -8.13 -6.95 -20.72
C ASP A 267 -8.06 -7.21 -19.19
N GLY A 268 -7.25 -8.18 -18.77
CA GLY A 268 -6.96 -8.46 -17.36
C GLY A 268 -6.46 -7.26 -16.56
N GLY A 269 -5.56 -6.46 -17.15
CA GLY A 269 -5.02 -5.26 -16.51
C GLY A 269 -6.05 -4.14 -16.33
N SER A 270 -7.19 -4.20 -17.02
CA SER A 270 -8.30 -3.24 -16.84
C SER A 270 -9.14 -3.48 -15.56
N SER A 271 -8.78 -4.49 -14.76
CA SER A 271 -9.39 -4.77 -13.45
C SER A 271 -8.48 -4.41 -12.26
N GLU A 272 -7.25 -3.94 -12.51
CA GLU A 272 -6.35 -3.45 -11.47
C GLU A 272 -6.71 -2.02 -11.02
N GLY A 273 -6.39 -1.67 -9.77
CA GLY A 273 -6.65 -0.34 -9.22
C GLY A 273 -5.97 0.80 -9.99
N ASP A 274 -4.78 0.55 -10.51
CA ASP A 274 -4.00 1.51 -11.30
C ASP A 274 -4.70 1.93 -12.62
N PHE A 275 -5.51 1.04 -13.22
CA PHE A 275 -6.32 1.39 -14.38
C PHE A 275 -7.43 2.40 -14.02
N HIS A 276 -8.12 2.20 -12.89
CA HIS A 276 -9.12 3.16 -12.39
C HIS A 276 -8.48 4.52 -12.08
N ALA A 277 -7.35 4.52 -11.37
CA ALA A 277 -6.62 5.75 -11.03
C ALA A 277 -6.19 6.49 -12.30
N ALA A 278 -5.57 5.82 -13.26
CA ALA A 278 -5.06 6.42 -14.49
C ALA A 278 -6.16 7.02 -15.38
N LEU A 279 -7.26 6.30 -15.62
CA LEU A 279 -8.37 6.80 -16.45
C LEU A 279 -9.01 8.06 -15.85
N ASN A 280 -9.22 8.07 -14.53
CA ASN A 280 -9.76 9.25 -13.83
C ASN A 280 -8.78 10.43 -13.84
N PHE A 281 -7.50 10.20 -13.51
CA PHE A 281 -6.47 11.26 -13.55
C PHE A 281 -6.32 11.84 -14.95
N ALA A 282 -6.28 11.01 -16.00
CA ALA A 282 -6.11 11.47 -17.37
C ALA A 282 -7.27 12.34 -17.87
N ALA A 283 -8.51 12.03 -17.46
CA ALA A 283 -9.68 12.83 -17.75
C ALA A 283 -9.65 14.17 -17.00
N VAL A 284 -9.47 14.14 -15.67
CA VAL A 284 -9.46 15.34 -14.81
C VAL A 284 -8.31 16.29 -15.14
N THR A 285 -7.16 15.76 -15.55
CA THR A 285 -5.98 16.57 -15.92
C THR A 285 -5.96 16.99 -17.40
N GLU A 286 -6.91 16.53 -18.22
CA GLU A 286 -6.91 16.67 -19.69
C GLU A 286 -5.54 16.27 -20.29
N SER A 287 -5.11 15.02 -20.06
CA SER A 287 -3.77 14.56 -20.47
C SER A 287 -3.74 13.98 -21.89
N PRO A 288 -2.69 14.28 -22.70
CA PRO A 288 -2.50 13.73 -24.05
C PRO A 288 -2.00 12.27 -23.99
N VAL A 289 -2.89 11.34 -23.64
CA VAL A 289 -2.57 9.91 -23.44
C VAL A 289 -3.51 9.00 -24.23
N ILE A 290 -2.92 7.99 -24.90
CA ILE A 290 -3.66 6.93 -25.59
C ILE A 290 -3.56 5.64 -24.76
N PHE A 291 -4.71 5.14 -24.32
CA PHE A 291 -4.85 3.85 -23.64
C PHE A 291 -5.18 2.76 -24.67
N ILE A 292 -4.27 1.81 -24.91
CA ILE A 292 -4.48 0.70 -25.85
C ILE A 292 -4.72 -0.59 -25.07
N CYS A 293 -5.99 -0.94 -24.90
CA CYS A 293 -6.43 -2.18 -24.30
C CYS A 293 -6.44 -3.31 -25.34
N ARG A 294 -5.52 -4.26 -25.21
CA ARG A 294 -5.50 -5.54 -25.95
C ARG A 294 -6.47 -6.51 -25.28
N ASN A 295 -7.73 -6.52 -25.72
CA ASN A 295 -8.69 -7.51 -25.25
C ASN A 295 -8.55 -8.79 -26.08
N ASN A 296 -7.76 -9.73 -25.57
CA ASN A 296 -7.43 -11.00 -26.23
C ASN A 296 -8.22 -12.20 -25.67
N GLY A 297 -9.15 -11.91 -24.76
CA GLY A 297 -10.11 -12.83 -24.17
C GLY A 297 -9.65 -13.50 -22.88
N TRP A 298 -8.35 -13.43 -22.53
CA TRP A 298 -7.74 -14.33 -21.54
C TRP A 298 -6.61 -13.70 -20.71
N ALA A 299 -6.88 -13.47 -19.41
CA ALA A 299 -5.89 -13.12 -18.40
C ALA A 299 -5.27 -14.40 -17.79
N ILE A 300 -4.12 -14.83 -18.32
CA ILE A 300 -3.55 -16.18 -18.09
C ILE A 300 -4.59 -17.26 -18.46
N SER A 301 -5.25 -17.85 -17.46
CA SER A 301 -6.32 -18.85 -17.59
C SER A 301 -7.73 -18.31 -17.33
N THR A 302 -7.87 -17.05 -16.89
CA THR A 302 -9.15 -16.42 -16.58
C THR A 302 -9.79 -15.86 -17.86
N PRO A 303 -10.99 -16.32 -18.26
CA PRO A 303 -11.72 -15.75 -19.39
C PRO A 303 -12.32 -14.38 -19.05
N THR A 304 -12.57 -13.54 -20.04
CA THR A 304 -13.18 -12.20 -19.83
C THR A 304 -14.53 -12.23 -19.10
N SER A 305 -15.30 -13.32 -19.17
CA SER A 305 -16.54 -13.51 -18.40
C SER A 305 -16.33 -13.44 -16.88
N ASP A 306 -15.14 -13.79 -16.42
CA ASP A 306 -14.78 -13.85 -15.00
C ASP A 306 -13.90 -12.65 -14.62
N GLN A 307 -13.38 -11.93 -15.62
CA GLN A 307 -12.58 -10.71 -15.47
C GLN A 307 -13.43 -9.44 -15.29
N PHE A 308 -14.58 -9.33 -15.99
CA PHE A 308 -15.56 -8.25 -15.83
C PHE A 308 -16.93 -8.60 -16.42
N ARG A 309 -17.96 -7.80 -16.08
CA ARG A 309 -19.33 -7.93 -16.61
C ARG A 309 -19.80 -6.75 -17.47
N SER A 310 -18.94 -5.74 -17.64
CA SER A 310 -19.18 -4.63 -18.56
C SER A 310 -19.10 -5.09 -20.03
N ASP A 311 -19.66 -4.30 -20.96
CA ASP A 311 -19.44 -4.48 -22.39
C ASP A 311 -17.98 -4.14 -22.77
N GLY A 312 -17.07 -5.08 -22.48
CA GLY A 312 -15.64 -4.90 -22.65
C GLY A 312 -15.06 -3.80 -21.76
N VAL A 313 -13.92 -3.28 -22.21
CA VAL A 313 -13.18 -2.17 -21.59
C VAL A 313 -13.61 -0.83 -22.20
N VAL A 314 -14.08 -0.78 -23.45
CA VAL A 314 -14.48 0.47 -24.14
C VAL A 314 -15.53 1.28 -23.36
N VAL A 315 -16.51 0.63 -22.71
CA VAL A 315 -17.50 1.33 -21.89
C VAL A 315 -16.92 1.92 -20.60
N LYS A 316 -15.81 1.37 -20.09
CA LYS A 316 -15.15 1.89 -18.87
C LYS A 316 -14.62 3.31 -19.13
N GLY A 317 -14.04 3.59 -20.30
CA GLY A 317 -13.55 4.93 -20.63
C GLY A 317 -14.67 5.99 -20.67
N ARG A 318 -15.83 5.65 -21.24
CA ARG A 318 -17.03 6.53 -21.22
C ARG A 318 -17.42 6.92 -19.79
N ALA A 319 -17.29 6.02 -18.81
CA ALA A 319 -17.62 6.31 -17.41
C ALA A 319 -16.69 7.34 -16.74
N TYR A 320 -15.48 7.55 -17.27
CA TYR A 320 -14.54 8.60 -16.82
C TYR A 320 -14.54 9.83 -17.74
N GLY A 321 -15.43 9.91 -18.75
CA GLY A 321 -15.41 10.98 -19.75
C GLY A 321 -14.30 10.86 -20.81
N VAL A 322 -13.62 9.72 -20.89
CA VAL A 322 -12.56 9.44 -21.86
C VAL A 322 -13.17 9.00 -23.19
N ARG A 323 -12.75 9.62 -24.30
CA ARG A 323 -13.22 9.23 -25.64
C ARG A 323 -12.79 7.79 -25.92
N SER A 324 -13.73 6.94 -26.32
CA SER A 324 -13.52 5.49 -26.33
C SER A 324 -13.98 4.87 -27.65
N ILE A 325 -13.15 4.04 -28.27
CA ILE A 325 -13.44 3.28 -29.50
C ILE A 325 -13.08 1.80 -29.31
N ARG A 326 -13.84 0.92 -29.96
CA ARG A 326 -13.55 -0.52 -30.07
C ARG A 326 -13.15 -0.82 -31.51
N VAL A 327 -12.09 -1.60 -31.70
CA VAL A 327 -11.42 -1.83 -32.98
C VAL A 327 -11.13 -3.32 -33.17
N ASP A 328 -11.21 -3.81 -34.41
CA ASP A 328 -10.71 -5.13 -34.79
C ASP A 328 -9.18 -5.13 -34.69
N GLY A 329 -8.64 -5.67 -33.59
CA GLY A 329 -7.21 -5.67 -33.30
C GLY A 329 -6.39 -6.51 -34.29
N ASN A 330 -7.04 -7.42 -35.02
CA ASN A 330 -6.40 -8.21 -36.05
C ASN A 330 -6.42 -7.50 -37.42
N ASP A 331 -6.92 -6.27 -37.51
CA ASP A 331 -7.03 -5.45 -38.73
C ASP A 331 -6.02 -4.30 -38.66
N ALA A 332 -4.93 -4.44 -39.40
CA ALA A 332 -3.85 -3.46 -39.40
C ALA A 332 -4.28 -2.07 -39.95
N LEU A 333 -5.28 -1.99 -40.84
CA LEU A 333 -5.77 -0.69 -41.32
C LEU A 333 -6.71 -0.02 -40.31
N ALA A 334 -7.57 -0.81 -39.66
CA ALA A 334 -8.44 -0.29 -38.60
C ALA A 334 -7.61 0.17 -37.40
N MET A 335 -6.61 -0.62 -36.98
CA MET A 335 -5.68 -0.26 -35.89
C MET A 335 -4.84 0.98 -36.22
N TYR A 336 -4.25 1.06 -37.41
CA TYR A 336 -3.49 2.25 -37.84
C TYR A 336 -4.37 3.50 -37.84
N SER A 337 -5.57 3.43 -38.45
CA SER A 337 -6.49 4.57 -38.56
C SER A 337 -7.00 5.04 -37.20
N ALA A 338 -7.35 4.10 -36.31
CA ALA A 338 -7.83 4.43 -34.97
C ALA A 338 -6.73 5.04 -34.09
N VAL A 339 -5.50 4.54 -34.17
CA VAL A 339 -4.36 5.09 -33.40
C VAL A 339 -3.92 6.44 -33.97
N GLN A 340 -3.95 6.65 -35.29
CA GLN A 340 -3.63 7.95 -35.89
C GLN A 340 -4.63 9.02 -35.45
N ALA A 341 -5.94 8.74 -35.53
CA ALA A 341 -6.97 9.65 -35.04
C ALA A 341 -6.90 9.86 -33.52
N ALA A 342 -6.55 8.82 -32.75
CA ALA A 342 -6.33 8.94 -31.31
C ALA A 342 -5.12 9.82 -30.98
N ARG A 343 -4.03 9.75 -31.75
CA ARG A 343 -2.87 10.66 -31.63
C ARG A 343 -3.25 12.09 -31.94
N GLU A 344 -3.94 12.31 -33.05
CA GLU A 344 -4.39 13.65 -33.47
C GLU A 344 -5.27 14.29 -32.39
N MET A 345 -6.30 13.59 -31.89
CA MET A 345 -7.13 14.05 -30.76
C MET A 345 -6.31 14.26 -29.47
N ALA A 346 -5.43 13.33 -29.12
CA ALA A 346 -4.67 13.41 -27.87
C ALA A 346 -3.73 14.62 -27.85
N VAL A 347 -2.99 14.86 -28.94
CA VAL A 347 -2.03 15.95 -29.03
C VAL A 347 -2.73 17.30 -29.25
N SER A 348 -3.68 17.39 -30.19
CA SER A 348 -4.29 18.69 -30.57
C SER A 348 -5.39 19.19 -29.61
N GLU A 349 -6.20 18.29 -29.04
CA GLU A 349 -7.27 18.66 -28.09
C GLU A 349 -6.86 18.47 -26.62
N HIS A 350 -5.66 17.92 -26.37
CA HIS A 350 -5.19 17.54 -25.04
C HIS A 350 -6.19 16.62 -24.29
N ARG A 351 -6.72 15.60 -24.96
CA ARG A 351 -7.73 14.69 -24.37
C ARG A 351 -7.27 13.23 -24.36
N PRO A 352 -7.54 12.47 -23.29
CA PRO A 352 -7.28 11.04 -23.28
C PRO A 352 -8.19 10.30 -24.27
N VAL A 353 -7.65 9.25 -24.88
CA VAL A 353 -8.39 8.35 -25.78
C VAL A 353 -8.16 6.90 -25.36
N LEU A 354 -9.23 6.10 -25.34
CA LEU A 354 -9.21 4.65 -25.06
C LEU A 354 -9.54 3.86 -26.32
N ILE A 355 -8.67 2.93 -26.68
CA ILE A 355 -8.86 1.97 -27.77
C ILE A 355 -8.98 0.57 -27.16
N GLU A 356 -10.12 -0.09 -27.31
CA GLU A 356 -10.26 -1.53 -27.08
C GLU A 356 -10.03 -2.29 -28.38
N ALA A 357 -8.82 -2.81 -28.56
CA ALA A 357 -8.48 -3.68 -29.67
C ALA A 357 -8.92 -5.13 -29.34
N LEU A 358 -9.98 -5.61 -30.01
CA LEU A 358 -10.45 -6.99 -29.88
C LEU A 358 -9.58 -7.92 -30.72
N THR A 359 -8.97 -8.91 -30.08
CA THR A 359 -8.06 -9.87 -30.70
C THR A 359 -8.23 -11.25 -30.05
N TYR A 360 -7.35 -12.20 -30.34
CA TYR A 360 -7.38 -13.53 -29.75
C TYR A 360 -5.98 -14.06 -29.50
N ARG A 361 -5.70 -14.47 -28.26
CA ARG A 361 -4.37 -14.92 -27.82
C ARG A 361 -4.05 -16.32 -28.37
N LEU A 362 -3.58 -16.45 -29.60
CA LEU A 362 -3.32 -17.77 -30.23
C LEU A 362 -2.26 -18.58 -29.48
N GLY A 363 -1.25 -17.90 -28.92
CA GLY A 363 -0.24 -18.53 -28.07
C GLY A 363 -0.69 -18.82 -26.62
N HIS A 364 0.10 -19.63 -25.93
CA HIS A 364 0.10 -19.68 -24.47
C HIS A 364 0.36 -18.28 -23.88
N HIS A 365 0.03 -18.08 -22.61
CA HIS A 365 0.29 -16.82 -21.89
C HIS A 365 1.80 -16.51 -21.85
N SER A 366 2.63 -17.54 -21.62
CA SER A 366 4.09 -17.48 -21.64
C SER A 366 4.66 -18.90 -21.81
N THR A 367 5.99 -19.05 -21.82
CA THR A 367 6.66 -20.36 -21.76
C THR A 367 6.38 -21.15 -20.48
N SER A 368 5.81 -20.52 -19.45
CA SER A 368 5.44 -21.16 -18.18
C SER A 368 3.96 -21.58 -18.11
N ASP A 369 3.20 -21.38 -19.20
CA ASP A 369 1.77 -21.70 -19.32
C ASP A 369 1.54 -22.87 -20.29
N ASP A 370 0.38 -23.51 -20.14
CA ASP A 370 -0.15 -24.54 -21.04
C ASP A 370 -1.65 -24.30 -21.21
N SER A 371 -2.01 -23.60 -22.28
CA SER A 371 -3.40 -23.21 -22.55
C SER A 371 -4.31 -24.38 -22.93
N THR A 372 -3.78 -25.57 -23.22
CA THR A 372 -4.62 -26.74 -23.55
C THR A 372 -5.44 -27.24 -22.36
N LYS A 373 -5.04 -26.86 -21.14
CA LYS A 373 -5.71 -27.23 -19.89
C LYS A 373 -7.01 -26.46 -19.60
N TYR A 374 -7.22 -25.31 -20.24
CA TYR A 374 -8.36 -24.42 -19.95
C TYR A 374 -9.01 -23.77 -21.19
N ARG A 375 -8.51 -24.04 -22.41
CA ARG A 375 -9.09 -23.55 -23.68
C ARG A 375 -9.36 -24.68 -24.66
N CYS A 376 -10.41 -24.50 -25.46
CA CYS A 376 -10.81 -25.50 -26.45
C CYS A 376 -9.86 -25.49 -27.66
N ALA A 377 -9.33 -26.64 -28.06
CA ALA A 377 -8.45 -26.74 -29.23
C ALA A 377 -9.15 -26.28 -30.53
N ASN A 378 -10.43 -26.62 -30.71
CA ASN A 378 -11.21 -26.23 -31.89
C ASN A 378 -11.42 -24.71 -31.98
N GLU A 379 -11.56 -24.03 -30.84
CA GLU A 379 -11.68 -22.57 -30.76
C GLU A 379 -10.36 -21.92 -31.19
N MET A 380 -9.23 -22.42 -30.69
CA MET A 380 -7.89 -21.93 -31.05
C MET A 380 -7.60 -22.11 -32.54
N GLU A 381 -7.97 -23.27 -33.12
CA GLU A 381 -7.76 -23.54 -34.55
C GLU A 381 -8.69 -22.71 -35.45
N GLN A 382 -9.93 -22.43 -35.04
CA GLN A 382 -10.82 -21.52 -35.78
C GLN A 382 -10.23 -20.12 -35.90
N TRP A 383 -9.70 -19.55 -34.81
CA TRP A 383 -9.02 -18.26 -34.85
C TRP A 383 -7.73 -18.30 -35.69
N ARG A 384 -6.95 -19.39 -35.58
CA ARG A 384 -5.71 -19.60 -36.35
C ARG A 384 -5.96 -19.60 -37.85
N LEU A 385 -6.98 -20.32 -38.32
CA LEU A 385 -7.25 -20.50 -39.75
C LEU A 385 -8.04 -19.34 -40.37
N ALA A 386 -8.99 -18.75 -39.65
CA ALA A 386 -9.93 -17.79 -40.24
C ALA A 386 -9.56 -16.31 -39.99
N ARG A 387 -8.75 -15.99 -38.98
CA ARG A 387 -8.60 -14.62 -38.46
C ARG A 387 -7.18 -14.19 -38.10
N ASP A 388 -6.16 -14.87 -38.63
CA ASP A 388 -4.76 -14.46 -38.49
C ASP A 388 -4.52 -13.04 -39.06
N PRO A 389 -3.99 -12.08 -38.27
CA PRO A 389 -3.76 -10.71 -38.71
C PRO A 389 -2.78 -10.63 -39.89
N VAL A 390 -1.73 -11.45 -39.86
CA VAL A 390 -0.67 -11.45 -40.87
C VAL A 390 -1.25 -11.87 -42.22
N SER A 391 -2.01 -12.97 -42.24
CA SER A 391 -2.69 -13.48 -43.44
C SER A 391 -3.75 -12.52 -43.98
N ARG A 392 -4.55 -11.84 -43.12
CA ARG A 392 -5.52 -10.84 -43.61
C ARG A 392 -4.85 -9.64 -44.26
N PHE A 393 -3.77 -9.13 -43.67
CA PHE A 393 -3.04 -8.00 -44.25
C PHE A 393 -2.25 -8.39 -45.51
N ARG A 394 -1.73 -9.63 -45.57
CA ARG A 394 -1.10 -10.20 -46.78
C ARG A 394 -2.05 -10.14 -47.99
N LYS A 395 -3.27 -10.67 -47.86
CA LYS A 395 -4.29 -10.64 -48.92
C LYS A 395 -4.56 -9.22 -49.43
N TRP A 396 -4.53 -8.21 -48.54
CA TRP A 396 -4.73 -6.81 -48.93
C TRP A 396 -3.56 -6.25 -49.74
N ILE A 397 -2.31 -6.44 -49.32
CA ILE A 397 -1.15 -5.94 -50.09
C ILE A 397 -0.97 -6.68 -51.43
N GLU A 398 -1.32 -7.97 -51.49
CA GLU A 398 -1.38 -8.74 -52.74
C GLU A 398 -2.48 -8.24 -53.67
N TRP A 399 -3.66 -7.90 -53.14
CA TRP A 399 -4.78 -7.34 -53.93
C TRP A 399 -4.45 -5.95 -54.51
N ASN A 400 -3.62 -5.15 -53.84
CA ASN A 400 -3.09 -3.89 -54.38
C ASN A 400 -1.92 -4.10 -55.38
N GLY A 401 -1.42 -5.33 -55.55
CA GLY A 401 -0.30 -5.66 -56.44
C GLY A 401 1.10 -5.42 -55.86
N TRP A 402 1.21 -5.20 -54.56
CA TRP A 402 2.48 -4.85 -53.88
C TRP A 402 3.27 -6.06 -53.36
N TRP A 403 2.71 -7.28 -53.42
CA TRP A 403 3.30 -8.49 -52.85
C TRP A 403 2.99 -9.76 -53.65
N ASN A 404 3.82 -10.79 -53.49
CA ASN A 404 3.69 -12.09 -54.15
C ASN A 404 4.37 -13.23 -53.33
N ASP A 405 4.22 -14.48 -53.79
CA ASP A 405 4.79 -15.66 -53.14
C ASP A 405 6.33 -15.69 -53.17
N GLU A 406 6.96 -15.12 -54.20
CA GLU A 406 8.42 -15.00 -54.28
C GLU A 406 8.97 -14.10 -53.16
N ALA A 407 8.38 -12.91 -52.98
CA ALA A 407 8.75 -11.95 -51.94
C ALA A 407 8.46 -12.48 -50.53
N GLU A 408 7.34 -13.18 -50.33
CA GLU A 408 7.04 -13.91 -49.08
C GLU A 408 8.13 -14.95 -48.77
N SER A 409 8.46 -15.80 -49.74
CA SER A 409 9.45 -16.87 -49.58
C SER A 409 10.83 -16.31 -49.25
N GLU A 410 11.25 -15.24 -49.93
CA GLU A 410 12.48 -14.54 -49.63
C GLU A 410 12.46 -13.87 -48.24
N LEU A 411 11.41 -13.12 -47.90
CA LEU A 411 11.25 -12.46 -46.60
C LEU A 411 11.37 -13.47 -45.45
N ARG A 412 10.58 -14.56 -45.49
CA ARG A 412 10.57 -15.56 -44.41
C ARG A 412 11.91 -16.28 -44.28
N LYS A 413 12.56 -16.60 -45.41
CA LYS A 413 13.91 -17.21 -45.44
C LYS A 413 14.97 -16.28 -44.85
N ASN A 414 15.05 -15.04 -45.36
CA ASN A 414 16.06 -14.07 -44.97
C ASN A 414 15.89 -13.65 -43.50
N THR A 415 14.65 -13.46 -43.04
CA THR A 415 14.38 -13.13 -41.63
C THR A 415 14.67 -14.31 -40.69
N ARG A 416 14.33 -15.56 -41.06
CA ARG A 416 14.72 -16.75 -40.27
C ARG A 416 16.25 -16.84 -40.11
N GLN A 417 17.00 -16.55 -41.17
CA GLN A 417 18.47 -16.49 -41.11
C GLN A 417 18.97 -15.36 -40.18
N LYS A 418 18.40 -14.16 -40.27
CA LYS A 418 18.75 -13.01 -39.40
C LYS A 418 18.51 -13.30 -37.91
N VAL A 419 17.35 -13.86 -37.55
CA VAL A 419 17.03 -14.21 -36.14
C VAL A 419 17.98 -15.29 -35.62
N LEU A 420 18.22 -16.36 -36.39
CA LEU A 420 19.16 -17.42 -35.99
C LEU A 420 20.59 -16.89 -35.83
N HIS A 421 21.03 -15.98 -36.71
CA HIS A 421 22.34 -15.36 -36.60
C HIS A 421 22.46 -14.48 -35.34
N ALA A 422 21.47 -13.63 -35.06
CA ALA A 422 21.45 -12.78 -33.87
C ALA A 422 21.53 -13.59 -32.57
N ILE A 423 20.84 -14.72 -32.51
CA ILE A 423 20.89 -15.68 -31.40
C ILE A 423 22.26 -16.37 -31.30
N GLN A 424 22.83 -16.83 -32.42
CA GLN A 424 24.18 -17.43 -32.46
C GLN A 424 25.30 -16.46 -32.05
N VAL A 425 25.08 -15.15 -32.18
CA VAL A 425 25.96 -14.10 -31.66
C VAL A 425 25.68 -13.86 -30.18
N ALA A 426 24.41 -13.67 -29.79
CA ALA A 426 24.02 -13.35 -28.42
C ALA A 426 24.42 -14.42 -27.39
N GLU A 427 24.33 -15.69 -27.77
CA GLU A 427 24.68 -16.85 -26.95
C GLU A 427 26.18 -16.98 -26.66
N LYS A 428 27.04 -16.47 -27.56
CA LYS A 428 28.50 -16.54 -27.44
C LYS A 428 29.12 -15.35 -26.71
N LEU A 429 28.30 -14.36 -26.33
CA LEU A 429 28.75 -13.16 -25.64
C LEU A 429 28.75 -13.37 -24.12
N ASP A 430 29.78 -12.83 -23.47
CA ASP A 430 29.90 -12.89 -22.02
C ASP A 430 28.72 -12.21 -21.32
N LYS A 431 28.45 -12.63 -20.09
CA LYS A 431 27.50 -11.96 -19.19
C LYS A 431 28.03 -10.58 -18.77
N PRO A 432 27.16 -9.66 -18.32
CA PRO A 432 27.56 -8.36 -17.80
C PRO A 432 28.59 -8.44 -16.65
N PRO A 433 29.42 -7.40 -16.44
CA PRO A 433 30.36 -7.36 -15.32
C PRO A 433 29.67 -7.52 -13.96
N LEU A 434 30.31 -8.22 -13.02
CA LEU A 434 29.78 -8.43 -11.67
C LEU A 434 29.38 -7.13 -10.94
N ALA A 435 30.08 -6.02 -11.22
CA ALA A 435 29.78 -4.72 -10.62
C ALA A 435 28.37 -4.19 -10.98
N ASP A 436 27.78 -4.63 -12.10
CA ASP A 436 26.48 -4.15 -12.54
C ASP A 436 25.29 -4.71 -11.75
N ILE A 437 25.48 -5.67 -10.84
CA ILE A 437 24.44 -6.01 -9.85
C ILE A 437 24.33 -4.95 -8.72
N PHE A 438 25.33 -4.07 -8.57
CA PHE A 438 25.38 -3.01 -7.56
C PHE A 438 25.24 -1.59 -8.11
N SER A 439 25.49 -1.38 -9.41
CA SER A 439 25.28 -0.09 -10.08
C SER A 439 23.79 0.18 -10.32
N ASP A 440 23.43 1.44 -10.52
CA ASP A 440 22.09 1.95 -10.87
C ASP A 440 20.94 1.65 -9.87
N VAL A 441 21.19 0.93 -8.76
CA VAL A 441 20.28 0.85 -7.59
C VAL A 441 20.03 2.25 -7.01
N TYR A 442 21.06 3.09 -7.09
CA TYR A 442 21.02 4.55 -6.97
C TYR A 442 21.96 5.13 -8.03
N ASP A 443 21.71 6.36 -8.50
CA ASP A 443 22.56 7.09 -9.46
C ASP A 443 24.05 7.10 -9.06
N VAL A 444 24.32 7.34 -7.77
CA VAL A 444 25.66 7.20 -7.18
C VAL A 444 25.64 6.09 -6.13
N PRO A 445 26.31 4.94 -6.34
CA PRO A 445 26.30 3.83 -5.39
C PRO A 445 26.77 4.25 -3.97
N PRO A 446 25.94 4.11 -2.93
CA PRO A 446 26.31 4.46 -1.56
C PRO A 446 27.42 3.57 -0.99
N SER A 447 27.95 3.96 0.17
CA SER A 447 29.15 3.34 0.75
C SER A 447 28.93 1.88 1.20
N ASN A 448 27.69 1.49 1.50
CA ASN A 448 27.29 0.12 1.79
C ASN A 448 27.31 -0.77 0.53
N LEU A 449 26.72 -0.34 -0.60
CA LEU A 449 26.75 -1.12 -1.85
C LEU A 449 28.18 -1.35 -2.34
N ARG A 450 29.05 -0.34 -2.27
CA ARG A 450 30.49 -0.51 -2.60
C ARG A 450 31.23 -1.46 -1.67
N LYS A 451 30.85 -1.53 -0.38
CA LYS A 451 31.37 -2.56 0.55
C LYS A 451 30.86 -3.96 0.20
N GLN A 452 29.59 -4.08 -0.22
CA GLN A 452 29.00 -5.36 -0.65
C GLN A 452 29.64 -5.85 -1.97
N GLU A 453 29.89 -4.96 -2.93
CA GLU A 453 30.62 -5.27 -4.16
C GLU A 453 32.03 -5.81 -3.88
N GLN A 454 32.79 -5.13 -3.02
CA GLN A 454 34.12 -5.60 -2.58
C GLN A 454 34.02 -6.94 -1.87
N TRP A 455 33.06 -7.10 -0.94
CA TRP A 455 32.87 -8.35 -0.18
C TRP A 455 32.51 -9.54 -1.09
N LEU A 456 31.69 -9.33 -2.13
CA LEU A 456 31.37 -10.38 -3.10
C LEU A 456 32.57 -10.72 -3.98
N LYS A 457 33.33 -9.72 -4.46
CA LYS A 457 34.59 -9.93 -5.20
C LYS A 457 35.62 -10.72 -4.37
N GLU A 458 35.78 -10.38 -3.09
CA GLU A 458 36.63 -11.14 -2.17
C GLU A 458 36.11 -12.56 -1.92
N THR A 459 34.79 -12.75 -1.81
CA THR A 459 34.18 -14.07 -1.56
C THR A 459 34.39 -14.99 -2.77
N ILE A 460 34.13 -14.52 -3.99
CA ILE A 460 34.42 -15.27 -5.23
C ILE A 460 35.92 -15.61 -5.34
N SER A 461 36.81 -14.70 -4.96
CA SER A 461 38.26 -14.95 -4.96
C SER A 461 38.72 -15.99 -3.92
N ARG A 462 37.93 -16.26 -2.88
CA ARG A 462 38.19 -17.34 -1.89
C ARG A 462 37.52 -18.65 -2.28
N HIS A 463 36.41 -18.57 -3.01
CA HIS A 463 35.52 -19.68 -3.37
C HIS A 463 35.35 -19.86 -4.89
N PRO A 464 36.42 -19.84 -5.72
CA PRO A 464 36.29 -19.74 -7.18
C PRO A 464 35.68 -20.98 -7.87
N GLN A 465 35.46 -22.08 -7.14
CA GLN A 465 34.79 -23.28 -7.64
C GLN A 465 33.26 -23.23 -7.41
N ASP A 466 32.80 -22.39 -6.49
CA ASP A 466 31.38 -22.28 -6.09
C ASP A 466 30.60 -21.30 -7.00
N TYR A 467 31.28 -20.67 -7.97
CA TYR A 467 30.75 -19.67 -8.88
C TYR A 467 31.08 -19.99 -10.35
N PRO A 468 30.25 -19.54 -11.33
CA PRO A 468 30.58 -19.62 -12.75
C PRO A 468 31.97 -19.07 -13.09
N SER A 469 32.73 -19.82 -13.90
CA SER A 469 34.15 -19.54 -14.18
C SER A 469 34.41 -18.19 -14.84
N ASN A 470 33.44 -17.63 -15.55
CA ASN A 470 33.48 -16.29 -16.15
C ASN A 470 33.41 -15.14 -15.12
N LEU A 471 33.20 -15.44 -13.83
CA LEU A 471 33.24 -14.47 -12.73
C LEU A 471 34.55 -14.53 -11.93
N ASN A 472 35.46 -15.47 -12.22
CA ASN A 472 36.70 -15.64 -11.47
C ASN A 472 37.72 -14.52 -11.81
N PRO A 473 38.10 -13.64 -10.86
CA PRO A 473 38.99 -12.51 -11.12
C PRO A 473 40.41 -12.94 -11.53
N GLN A 474 40.83 -14.18 -11.26
CA GLN A 474 42.17 -14.68 -11.64
C GLN A 474 42.33 -14.95 -13.14
N LEU A 475 41.23 -14.98 -13.91
CA LEU A 475 41.24 -15.17 -15.36
C LEU A 475 41.05 -13.86 -16.16
N GLY A 476 40.67 -12.76 -15.51
CA GLY A 476 40.37 -11.46 -16.14
C GLY A 476 41.54 -10.47 -16.21
N GLY A 477 42.76 -10.95 -16.38
CA GLY A 477 43.97 -10.12 -16.27
C GLY A 477 44.12 -8.99 -17.30
N ILE A 478 44.86 -7.95 -16.90
CA ILE A 478 45.54 -6.90 -17.72
C ILE A 478 44.81 -5.56 -17.97
N TYR A 479 43.48 -5.46 -18.05
CA TYR A 479 42.85 -4.21 -18.53
C TYR A 479 42.47 -3.11 -17.50
N GLU A 480 42.31 -3.38 -16.20
CA GLU A 480 41.88 -2.35 -15.22
C GLU A 480 43.01 -1.61 -14.47
N GLU A 481 44.28 -2.02 -14.59
CA GLU A 481 45.35 -1.51 -13.70
C GLU A 481 45.92 -0.12 -14.07
N LEU A 482 45.43 0.51 -15.14
CA LEU A 482 45.93 1.80 -15.65
C LEU A 482 45.13 3.03 -15.16
N THR A 483 43.85 2.89 -14.81
CA THR A 483 43.02 4.02 -14.36
C THR A 483 43.21 4.36 -12.88
N SER A 484 43.47 3.36 -12.04
CA SER A 484 43.60 3.50 -10.58
C SER A 484 44.79 4.37 -10.15
N LYS A 485 45.94 4.23 -10.82
CA LYS A 485 47.21 4.90 -10.48
C LYS A 485 47.16 6.42 -10.70
N ALA A 486 46.36 6.90 -11.65
CA ALA A 486 46.18 8.34 -11.88
C ALA A 486 45.42 9.06 -10.75
N TRP A 487 44.48 8.37 -10.10
CA TRP A 487 43.61 8.97 -9.07
C TRP A 487 44.30 9.08 -7.70
N LEU A 488 45.12 8.08 -7.35
CA LEU A 488 45.83 7.99 -6.07
C LEU A 488 46.75 9.19 -5.78
N VAL A 489 47.41 9.74 -6.80
CA VAL A 489 48.33 10.89 -6.65
C VAL A 489 47.57 12.17 -6.24
N LYS A 490 46.33 12.36 -6.73
CA LYS A 490 45.52 13.56 -6.45
C LYS A 490 44.93 13.58 -5.03
N ARG A 491 44.71 12.41 -4.42
CA ARG A 491 44.03 12.28 -3.10
C ARG A 491 44.89 12.78 -1.93
N LYS A 492 46.22 12.65 -1.98
CA LYS A 492 47.13 13.06 -0.88
C LYS A 492 47.18 14.57 -0.59
N LYS A 493 46.60 15.44 -1.44
CA LYS A 493 46.51 16.89 -1.20
C LYS A 493 45.15 17.40 -0.69
N ARG A 494 44.11 16.56 -0.60
CA ARG A 494 42.79 16.96 -0.03
C ARG A 494 42.49 16.39 1.37
N ALA A 495 43.26 15.42 1.86
CA ALA A 495 43.10 14.84 3.21
C ALA A 495 43.60 15.74 4.37
N LYS A 496 43.50 17.08 4.21
CA LYS A 496 43.88 18.09 5.22
C LYS A 496 42.90 19.27 5.26
N MET A 497 41.62 18.99 5.06
CA MET A 497 40.52 19.85 5.50
C MET A 497 39.45 18.89 6.05
N GLY A 498 39.02 19.12 7.29
CA GLY A 498 38.31 18.11 8.07
C GLY A 498 36.81 18.39 8.18
N ASP A 499 36.01 17.69 7.38
CA ASP A 499 34.57 17.60 7.62
C ASP A 499 34.32 16.52 8.67
N LYS A 500 33.91 16.94 9.87
CA LYS A 500 33.21 16.07 10.82
C LYS A 500 31.78 15.89 10.31
N ILE A 501 31.53 14.79 9.59
CA ILE A 501 30.16 14.35 9.31
C ILE A 501 29.73 13.46 10.47
N ASN A 502 28.58 13.75 11.08
CA ASN A 502 28.04 12.97 12.18
C ASN A 502 27.55 11.61 11.66
N ASP A 503 27.97 10.51 12.30
CA ASP A 503 27.26 9.25 12.20
C ASP A 503 25.93 9.36 12.96
N THR A 504 24.82 9.17 12.25
CA THR A 504 23.51 8.88 12.84
C THR A 504 23.12 7.45 12.42
N ASP A 505 23.06 6.53 13.40
CA ASP A 505 22.92 5.07 13.23
C ASP A 505 21.54 4.60 12.71
N ASP A 506 21.04 5.18 11.62
CA ASP A 506 19.81 4.73 10.94
C ASP A 506 20.08 3.41 10.16
N ASN A 507 20.05 2.29 10.89
CA ASN A 507 20.28 0.94 10.38
C ASN A 507 19.10 0.46 9.51
N ILE A 508 19.20 0.65 8.20
CA ILE A 508 18.22 0.17 7.21
C ILE A 508 18.26 -1.36 7.14
N VAL A 509 17.14 -2.02 7.43
CA VAL A 509 16.98 -3.49 7.39
C VAL A 509 15.97 -3.89 6.32
N CYS A 510 16.43 -4.65 5.32
CA CYS A 510 15.58 -5.18 4.25
C CYS A 510 15.11 -6.60 4.59
N TYR A 511 13.83 -6.90 4.35
CA TYR A 511 13.26 -8.26 4.42
C TYR A 511 12.10 -8.39 3.40
N ALA A 512 11.77 -9.63 3.01
CA ALA A 512 10.68 -9.88 2.08
C ALA A 512 9.32 -9.84 2.81
N PRO A 513 8.39 -8.92 2.44
CA PRO A 513 7.11 -8.75 3.15
C PRO A 513 6.13 -9.91 2.95
N THR A 514 6.38 -10.78 1.97
CA THR A 514 5.55 -11.95 1.64
C THR A 514 5.78 -13.17 2.55
N MET A 515 6.85 -13.20 3.35
CA MET A 515 7.20 -14.35 4.21
C MET A 515 6.37 -14.38 5.51
N ILE A 516 5.05 -14.55 5.37
CA ILE A 516 4.12 -14.62 6.51
C ILE A 516 4.03 -16.05 7.07
N THR A 517 3.84 -17.04 6.20
CA THR A 517 3.64 -18.47 6.54
C THR A 517 4.64 -19.37 5.82
N THR A 518 5.22 -20.33 6.55
CA THR A 518 6.15 -21.34 6.01
C THR A 518 5.42 -22.52 5.35
N ASN A 519 6.03 -23.13 4.34
CA ASN A 519 5.63 -24.40 3.74
C ASN A 519 6.06 -25.62 4.58
N GLY A 520 6.96 -25.40 5.56
CA GLY A 520 7.35 -26.36 6.59
C GLY A 520 8.76 -26.95 6.42
N ILE A 521 9.35 -27.34 7.56
CA ILE A 521 10.75 -27.81 7.69
C ILE A 521 11.10 -28.92 6.68
N TRP A 522 10.17 -29.84 6.42
CA TRP A 522 10.38 -30.96 5.50
C TRP A 522 10.45 -30.57 4.01
N GLN A 523 10.14 -29.32 3.67
CA GLN A 523 10.30 -28.75 2.33
C GLN A 523 11.58 -27.89 2.19
N GLY A 524 12.36 -27.74 3.27
CA GLY A 524 13.60 -26.95 3.31
C GLY A 524 13.46 -25.58 3.99
N ASP A 525 12.23 -25.12 4.25
CA ASP A 525 11.99 -23.84 4.93
C ASP A 525 12.42 -23.84 6.40
N ASN A 526 13.07 -22.76 6.85
CA ASN A 526 13.26 -22.46 8.26
C ASN A 526 12.07 -21.64 8.81
N PRO A 527 11.27 -22.15 9.78
CA PRO A 527 10.14 -21.40 10.33
C PRO A 527 10.51 -20.06 10.98
N LEU A 528 11.74 -19.89 11.45
CA LEU A 528 12.21 -18.63 12.06
C LEU A 528 12.36 -17.49 11.05
N ASP A 529 12.41 -17.80 9.75
CA ASP A 529 12.47 -16.79 8.68
C ASP A 529 11.09 -16.28 8.22
N TYR A 530 10.01 -16.86 8.75
CA TYR A 530 8.63 -16.46 8.49
C TYR A 530 8.02 -15.74 9.70
N SER A 531 7.23 -14.70 9.43
CA SER A 531 6.71 -13.79 10.46
C SER A 531 5.79 -14.47 11.48
N LEU A 532 4.86 -15.33 11.05
CA LEU A 532 3.89 -15.95 11.96
C LEU A 532 4.51 -17.03 12.88
N PRO A 533 5.31 -18.01 12.41
CA PRO A 533 5.92 -18.99 13.29
C PRO A 533 6.94 -18.36 14.25
N LEU A 534 7.71 -17.37 13.79
CA LEU A 534 8.62 -16.60 14.65
C LEU A 534 7.85 -15.85 15.75
N PHE A 535 6.76 -15.15 15.41
CA PHE A 535 5.93 -14.45 16.41
C PHE A 535 5.32 -15.41 17.45
N ILE A 536 4.84 -16.59 17.02
CA ILE A 536 4.32 -17.62 17.94
C ILE A 536 5.41 -18.08 18.92
N LEU A 537 6.64 -18.29 18.44
CA LEU A 537 7.78 -18.65 19.29
C LEU A 537 8.15 -17.51 20.25
N GLN A 538 8.23 -16.26 19.76
CA GLN A 538 8.52 -15.07 20.57
C GLN A 538 7.49 -14.88 21.69
N LEU A 539 6.19 -14.95 21.37
CA LEU A 539 5.11 -14.88 22.35
C LEU A 539 5.22 -16.01 23.38
N THR A 540 5.51 -17.24 22.94
CA THR A 540 5.71 -18.39 23.83
C THR A 540 6.89 -18.19 24.76
N LEU A 541 8.04 -17.73 24.25
CA LEU A 541 9.24 -17.45 25.06
C LEU A 541 9.01 -16.33 26.08
N VAL A 542 8.33 -15.25 25.68
CA VAL A 542 7.92 -14.16 26.59
C VAL A 542 7.01 -14.68 27.70
N VAL A 543 5.95 -15.42 27.35
CA VAL A 543 5.01 -15.94 28.35
C VAL A 543 5.71 -16.94 29.28
N VAL A 544 6.52 -17.87 28.77
CA VAL A 544 7.26 -18.82 29.60
C VAL A 544 8.26 -18.12 30.53
N ALA A 545 9.07 -17.18 30.02
CA ALA A 545 10.04 -16.45 30.83
C ALA A 545 9.36 -15.66 31.95
N THR A 546 8.31 -14.91 31.63
CA THR A 546 7.59 -14.09 32.62
C THR A 546 6.88 -14.96 33.68
N ARG A 547 6.31 -16.11 33.31
CA ARG A 547 5.71 -17.06 34.29
C ARG A 547 6.77 -17.72 35.18
N ILE A 548 7.97 -18.00 34.67
CA ILE A 548 9.12 -18.44 35.50
C ILE A 548 9.49 -17.36 36.53
N PHE A 549 9.56 -16.09 36.13
CA PHE A 549 9.82 -15.01 37.10
C PHE A 549 8.70 -14.80 38.10
N VAL A 550 7.42 -14.98 37.72
CA VAL A 550 6.30 -15.00 38.69
C VAL A 550 6.51 -16.10 39.73
N PHE A 551 6.92 -17.31 39.33
CA PHE A 551 7.19 -18.40 40.27
C PHE A 551 8.37 -18.06 41.22
N ILE A 552 9.49 -17.55 40.69
CA ILE A 552 10.69 -17.20 41.46
C ILE A 552 10.43 -16.03 42.43
N LEU A 553 9.62 -15.05 42.05
CA LEU A 553 9.39 -13.81 42.81
C LEU A 553 8.16 -13.86 43.73
N LYS A 554 7.29 -14.87 43.60
CA LYS A 554 6.13 -15.11 44.48
C LYS A 554 6.49 -15.20 45.98
N PRO A 555 7.60 -15.86 46.42
CA PRO A 555 8.03 -15.84 47.83
C PRO A 555 8.35 -14.42 48.34
N PHE A 556 8.87 -13.56 47.46
CA PHE A 556 9.23 -12.17 47.75
C PHE A 556 8.05 -11.19 47.65
N ARG A 557 6.83 -11.69 47.39
CA ARG A 557 5.59 -10.90 47.27
C ARG A 557 5.70 -9.72 46.28
N GLN A 558 6.40 -9.94 45.17
CA GLN A 558 6.54 -8.93 44.13
C GLN A 558 5.33 -8.96 43.17
N PRO A 559 4.75 -7.80 42.81
CA PRO A 559 3.68 -7.73 41.82
C PRO A 559 4.10 -8.33 40.47
N ARG A 560 3.15 -8.99 39.80
CA ARG A 560 3.35 -9.68 38.52
C ARG A 560 4.07 -8.84 37.46
N VAL A 561 3.79 -7.54 37.37
CA VAL A 561 4.43 -6.59 36.43
C VAL A 561 5.97 -6.59 36.54
N ILE A 562 6.52 -6.77 37.74
CA ILE A 562 7.99 -6.83 37.93
C ILE A 562 8.58 -8.08 37.26
N SER A 563 7.85 -9.20 37.32
CA SER A 563 8.24 -10.44 36.62
C SER A 563 8.17 -10.29 35.10
N GLU A 564 7.26 -9.44 34.62
CA GLU A 564 7.04 -9.20 33.19
C GLU A 564 8.13 -8.31 32.58
N ILE A 565 8.50 -7.24 33.28
CA ILE A 565 9.63 -6.39 32.92
C ILE A 565 10.96 -7.19 32.97
N LEU A 566 11.19 -7.96 34.04
CA LEU A 566 12.42 -8.75 34.16
C LEU A 566 12.55 -9.85 33.10
N GLY A 567 11.44 -10.49 32.71
CA GLY A 567 11.43 -11.42 31.58
C GLY A 567 11.89 -10.76 30.28
N GLY A 568 11.41 -9.54 30.01
CA GLY A 568 11.86 -8.72 28.88
C GLY A 568 13.35 -8.37 28.92
N VAL A 569 13.83 -7.86 30.06
CA VAL A 569 15.24 -7.46 30.24
C VAL A 569 16.19 -8.66 30.06
N ILE A 570 15.75 -9.86 30.46
CA ILE A 570 16.56 -11.08 30.37
C ILE A 570 16.56 -11.68 28.96
N LEU A 571 15.44 -11.65 28.24
CA LEU A 571 15.39 -11.96 26.80
C LEU A 571 16.17 -10.93 25.96
N GLY A 572 16.23 -9.68 26.44
CA GLY A 572 16.84 -8.54 25.75
C GLY A 572 18.37 -8.49 25.77
N PRO A 573 18.95 -7.41 25.20
CA PRO A 573 20.40 -7.22 25.07
C PRO A 573 21.13 -7.11 26.42
N SER A 574 20.38 -6.86 27.51
CA SER A 574 20.95 -6.86 28.86
C SER A 574 21.45 -8.23 29.31
N VAL A 575 20.88 -9.36 28.84
CA VAL A 575 21.34 -10.73 29.20
C VAL A 575 21.42 -11.67 27.99
N LEU A 576 20.34 -12.30 27.53
CA LEU A 576 20.41 -13.35 26.49
C LEU A 576 20.72 -12.77 25.11
N GLY A 577 20.19 -11.57 24.79
CA GLY A 577 20.49 -10.83 23.57
C GLY A 577 21.95 -10.37 23.43
N ARG A 578 22.81 -10.59 24.43
CA ARG A 578 24.27 -10.44 24.27
C ARG A 578 24.85 -11.47 23.29
N ASN A 579 24.23 -12.65 23.20
CA ASN A 579 24.58 -13.63 22.18
C ASN A 579 23.90 -13.23 20.86
N LYS A 580 24.68 -12.74 19.90
CA LYS A 580 24.18 -12.34 18.58
C LYS A 580 23.39 -13.46 17.89
N ALA A 581 23.85 -14.71 17.95
CA ALA A 581 23.14 -15.84 17.36
C ALA A 581 21.76 -16.11 17.99
N PHE A 582 21.53 -15.70 19.24
CA PHE A 582 20.20 -15.72 19.86
C PHE A 582 19.38 -14.49 19.44
N ALA A 583 19.96 -13.29 19.49
CA ALA A 583 19.29 -12.06 19.10
C ALA A 583 18.82 -12.09 17.63
N ASP A 584 19.71 -12.44 16.71
CA ASP A 584 19.48 -12.44 15.26
C ASP A 584 18.52 -13.57 14.82
N ALA A 585 18.42 -14.67 15.58
CA ALA A 585 17.50 -15.79 15.28
C ALA A 585 16.12 -15.66 15.95
N ILE A 586 16.05 -15.12 17.16
CA ILE A 586 14.84 -15.10 17.99
C ILE A 586 14.19 -13.71 18.07
N PHE A 587 14.96 -12.62 18.00
CA PHE A 587 14.45 -11.24 17.99
C PHE A 587 15.08 -10.37 16.87
N PRO A 588 15.13 -10.84 15.60
CA PRO A 588 15.66 -10.03 14.50
C PRO A 588 14.84 -8.77 14.27
N LEU A 589 15.49 -7.71 13.81
CA LEU A 589 14.88 -6.39 13.58
C LEU A 589 13.62 -6.44 12.70
N ARG A 590 13.56 -7.34 11.70
CA ARG A 590 12.37 -7.61 10.86
C ARG A 590 11.10 -7.94 11.66
N SER A 591 11.25 -8.54 12.83
CA SER A 591 10.13 -9.02 13.66
C SER A 591 9.61 -7.98 14.64
N VAL A 592 10.44 -7.00 15.02
CA VAL A 592 10.14 -6.03 16.10
C VAL A 592 8.81 -5.32 15.86
N MET A 593 8.56 -4.85 14.63
CA MET A 593 7.31 -4.20 14.23
C MET A 593 6.05 -5.07 14.47
N VAL A 594 6.16 -6.39 14.28
CA VAL A 594 5.04 -7.33 14.52
C VAL A 594 4.78 -7.49 16.03
N ILE A 595 5.84 -7.65 16.83
CA ILE A 595 5.70 -7.74 18.29
C ILE A 595 5.17 -6.41 18.86
N GLU A 596 5.69 -5.27 18.40
CA GLU A 596 5.27 -3.92 18.83
C GLU A 596 3.80 -3.65 18.49
N THR A 597 3.36 -4.00 17.28
CA THR A 597 1.95 -3.89 16.89
C THR A 597 1.05 -4.72 17.82
N MET A 598 1.39 -5.99 18.06
CA MET A 598 0.59 -6.87 18.92
C MET A 598 0.65 -6.48 20.40
N ALA A 599 1.78 -5.96 20.88
CA ALA A 599 1.92 -5.40 22.21
C ALA A 599 1.09 -4.14 22.40
N ASN A 600 1.07 -3.23 21.42
CA ASN A 600 0.27 -2.01 21.46
C ASN A 600 -1.24 -2.32 21.36
N VAL A 601 -1.65 -3.34 20.62
CA VAL A 601 -3.04 -3.85 20.66
C VAL A 601 -3.38 -4.42 22.06
N GLY A 602 -2.47 -5.17 22.68
CA GLY A 602 -2.63 -5.63 24.06
C GLY A 602 -2.75 -4.49 25.07
N LEU A 603 -1.93 -3.45 24.91
CA LEU A 603 -1.91 -2.24 25.73
C LEU A 603 -3.20 -1.42 25.60
N LEU A 604 -3.69 -1.29 24.37
CA LEU A 604 -4.93 -0.61 23.99
C LEU A 604 -6.13 -1.27 24.70
N TYR A 605 -6.27 -2.61 24.59
CA TYR A 605 -7.31 -3.32 25.32
C TYR A 605 -7.11 -3.31 26.85
N PHE A 606 -5.87 -3.31 27.34
CA PHE A 606 -5.61 -3.22 28.79
C PHE A 606 -6.09 -1.88 29.36
N LEU A 607 -5.84 -0.76 28.70
CA LEU A 607 -6.34 0.54 29.18
C LEU A 607 -7.84 0.73 28.99
N PHE A 608 -8.46 0.07 28.01
CA PHE A 608 -9.90 -0.02 27.96
C PHE A 608 -10.47 -0.69 29.23
N LEU A 609 -9.90 -1.81 29.67
CA LEU A 609 -10.31 -2.47 30.91
C LEU A 609 -10.11 -1.58 32.14
N VAL A 610 -8.96 -0.92 32.26
CA VAL A 610 -8.72 0.08 33.32
C VAL A 610 -9.78 1.20 33.29
N GLY A 611 -10.16 1.69 32.11
CA GLY A 611 -11.22 2.68 31.94
C GLY A 611 -12.60 2.16 32.38
N VAL A 612 -12.91 0.88 32.16
CA VAL A 612 -14.15 0.22 32.61
C VAL A 612 -14.18 0.01 34.14
N GLU A 613 -13.04 -0.30 34.75
CA GLU A 613 -12.87 -0.45 36.19
C GLU A 613 -12.98 0.90 36.95
N MET A 614 -12.61 2.02 36.31
CA MET A 614 -12.55 3.34 36.94
C MET A 614 -13.92 3.97 37.21
N ASP A 615 -14.46 3.81 38.43
CA ASP A 615 -15.68 4.50 38.85
C ASP A 615 -15.46 6.02 39.08
N LEU A 616 -15.78 6.82 38.07
CA LEU A 616 -15.80 8.29 38.14
C LEU A 616 -16.75 8.86 39.22
N LYS A 617 -17.69 8.07 39.76
CA LYS A 617 -18.52 8.48 40.92
C LYS A 617 -17.70 8.47 42.22
N VAL A 618 -16.65 7.65 42.31
CA VAL A 618 -15.68 7.72 43.43
C VAL A 618 -15.00 9.08 43.40
N ILE A 619 -14.51 9.57 42.25
CA ILE A 619 -13.90 10.91 42.11
C ILE A 619 -14.84 12.00 42.66
N LYS A 620 -16.13 11.97 42.30
CA LYS A 620 -17.14 12.93 42.83
C LYS A 620 -17.45 12.80 44.32
N ARG A 621 -17.01 11.71 44.97
CA ARG A 621 -17.12 11.45 46.41
C ARG A 621 -15.78 11.59 47.15
N VAL A 622 -14.71 11.97 46.45
CA VAL A 622 -13.38 12.18 47.06
C VAL A 622 -13.40 13.38 48.00
N GLY A 623 -13.03 13.14 49.26
CA GLY A 623 -12.79 14.21 50.22
C GLY A 623 -11.53 15.01 49.87
N LYS A 624 -11.53 16.32 50.19
CA LYS A 624 -10.45 17.28 49.87
C LYS A 624 -9.03 16.76 50.17
N LYS A 625 -8.88 15.92 51.20
CA LYS A 625 -7.65 15.18 51.53
C LYS A 625 -6.95 14.59 50.29
N ALA A 626 -7.65 13.77 49.49
CA ALA A 626 -6.99 13.02 48.42
C ALA A 626 -6.72 13.86 47.16
N ILE A 627 -7.52 14.91 46.90
CA ILE A 627 -7.19 15.88 45.83
C ILE A 627 -5.89 16.63 46.19
N ALA A 628 -5.73 17.05 47.44
CA ALA A 628 -4.50 17.67 47.91
C ALA A 628 -3.30 16.70 47.84
N THR A 629 -3.49 15.43 48.24
CA THR A 629 -2.44 14.39 48.15
C THR A 629 -2.03 14.12 46.71
N ALA A 630 -2.98 14.06 45.77
CA ALA A 630 -2.72 13.93 44.34
C ALA A 630 -1.84 15.09 43.82
N VAL A 631 -2.33 16.33 44.00
CA VAL A 631 -1.64 17.54 43.51
C VAL A 631 -0.24 17.67 44.12
N ALA A 632 -0.08 17.55 45.44
CA ALA A 632 1.24 17.65 46.08
C ALA A 632 2.17 16.47 45.72
N GLY A 633 1.59 15.28 45.51
CA GLY A 633 2.29 14.08 45.04
C GLY A 633 2.72 14.14 43.56
N MET A 634 2.21 15.09 42.77
CA MET A 634 2.69 15.37 41.41
C MET A 634 3.59 16.59 41.33
N VAL A 635 3.20 17.73 41.93
CA VAL A 635 3.88 19.03 41.76
C VAL A 635 5.33 19.01 42.26
N LEU A 636 5.61 18.44 43.44
CA LEU A 636 6.97 18.44 43.97
C LEU A 636 7.93 17.54 43.15
N PRO A 637 7.59 16.29 42.80
CA PRO A 637 8.39 15.50 41.85
C PRO A 637 8.53 16.13 40.46
N PHE A 638 7.48 16.79 39.95
CA PHE A 638 7.53 17.46 38.65
C PHE A 638 8.53 18.63 38.68
N ALA A 639 8.50 19.46 39.72
CA ALA A 639 9.45 20.57 39.90
C ALA A 639 10.89 20.06 40.07
N ILE A 640 11.08 18.95 40.80
CA ILE A 640 12.39 18.27 40.93
C ILE A 640 12.86 17.75 39.57
N GLY A 641 11.99 17.11 38.78
CA GLY A 641 12.30 16.67 37.41
C GLY A 641 12.65 17.82 36.48
N ALA A 642 11.92 18.93 36.54
CA ALA A 642 12.19 20.14 35.76
C ALA A 642 13.55 20.78 36.14
N ALA A 643 13.87 20.88 37.43
CA ALA A 643 15.18 21.36 37.89
C ALA A 643 16.33 20.42 37.47
N PHE A 644 16.11 19.11 37.50
CA PHE A 644 17.10 18.11 37.12
C PHE A 644 17.32 18.03 35.61
N SER A 645 16.25 18.20 34.82
CA SER A 645 16.33 18.24 33.35
C SER A 645 17.21 19.39 32.84
N TYR A 646 17.13 20.56 33.49
CA TYR A 646 18.01 21.70 33.20
C TYR A 646 19.49 21.38 33.45
N LEU A 647 19.78 20.53 34.43
CA LEU A 647 21.14 20.09 34.78
C LEU A 647 21.68 19.05 33.79
N LEU A 648 20.86 18.12 33.28
CA LEU A 648 21.25 17.14 32.25
C LEU A 648 21.36 17.75 30.84
N HIS A 649 20.45 18.64 30.47
CA HIS A 649 20.46 19.28 29.15
C HIS A 649 21.77 20.04 28.93
N ARG A 650 22.34 20.64 29.98
CA ARG A 650 23.65 21.31 29.97
C ARG A 650 24.86 20.38 29.72
N GLN A 651 24.64 19.06 29.68
CA GLN A 651 25.65 18.05 29.34
C GLN A 651 25.36 17.32 28.01
N THR A 652 24.28 17.68 27.31
CA THR A 652 23.76 16.91 26.16
C THR A 652 23.74 17.78 24.90
N GLU A 653 24.70 17.58 23.99
CA GLU A 653 24.83 18.33 22.72
C GLU A 653 23.78 17.86 21.66
N ALA A 654 22.49 18.00 21.96
CA ALA A 654 21.40 17.54 21.08
C ALA A 654 20.30 18.59 20.87
N ASP A 655 19.82 18.64 19.63
CA ASP A 655 18.92 19.66 19.07
C ASP A 655 17.44 19.44 19.48
N VAL A 656 17.18 19.37 20.78
CA VAL A 656 15.88 18.98 21.35
C VAL A 656 15.22 20.16 22.05
N ASN A 657 13.94 20.41 21.72
CA ASN A 657 13.10 21.42 22.38
C ASN A 657 13.12 21.24 23.92
N HIS A 658 13.70 22.22 24.60
CA HIS A 658 13.94 22.19 26.04
C HIS A 658 12.65 22.07 26.87
N GLY A 659 11.55 22.68 26.41
CA GLY A 659 10.25 22.58 27.09
C GLY A 659 9.67 21.16 27.04
N THR A 660 9.83 20.49 25.91
CA THR A 660 9.42 19.10 25.69
C THR A 660 10.24 18.15 26.56
N TYR A 661 11.56 18.36 26.64
CA TYR A 661 12.46 17.59 27.50
C TYR A 661 12.11 17.72 29.00
N ILE A 662 11.81 18.94 29.48
CA ILE A 662 11.30 19.19 30.84
C ILE A 662 10.00 18.42 31.09
N LEU A 663 9.05 18.50 30.14
CA LEU A 663 7.69 18.00 30.33
C LEU A 663 7.65 16.46 30.37
N PHE A 664 8.33 15.76 29.45
CA PHE A 664 8.40 14.29 29.47
C PHE A 664 9.03 13.75 30.77
N LEU A 665 10.17 14.32 31.21
CA LEU A 665 10.80 13.88 32.46
C LEU A 665 9.95 14.23 33.70
N GLY A 666 9.38 15.44 33.74
CA GLY A 666 8.48 15.87 34.81
C GLY A 666 7.26 14.96 34.97
N VAL A 667 6.62 14.55 33.86
CA VAL A 667 5.52 13.57 33.86
C VAL A 667 6.00 12.21 34.33
N ALA A 668 7.07 11.65 33.73
CA ALA A 668 7.59 10.33 34.07
C ALA A 668 7.93 10.18 35.56
N LEU A 669 8.45 11.24 36.21
CA LEU A 669 8.73 11.21 37.65
C LEU A 669 7.47 11.45 38.52
N SER A 670 6.52 12.28 38.10
CA SER A 670 5.34 12.66 38.91
C SER A 670 4.17 11.67 38.92
N VAL A 671 3.91 10.93 37.84
CA VAL A 671 2.74 10.03 37.70
C VAL A 671 2.77 8.85 38.69
N THR A 672 1.60 8.38 39.15
CA THR A 672 1.38 7.21 40.04
C THR A 672 0.33 6.29 39.44
N ALA A 673 0.73 5.14 38.87
CA ALA A 673 -0.20 4.21 38.23
C ALA A 673 -1.26 3.62 39.20
N PHE A 674 -2.53 3.98 39.01
CA PHE A 674 -3.68 3.49 39.76
C PHE A 674 -3.86 1.96 39.69
N PRO A 675 -3.79 1.28 38.52
CA PRO A 675 -4.03 -0.16 38.43
C PRO A 675 -3.04 -1.01 39.22
N VAL A 676 -1.77 -0.57 39.28
CA VAL A 676 -0.73 -1.27 40.05
C VAL A 676 -0.95 -1.05 41.55
N LEU A 677 -1.31 0.18 41.95
CA LEU A 677 -1.63 0.50 43.35
C LEU A 677 -2.89 -0.24 43.83
N ALA A 678 -3.90 -0.39 42.99
CA ALA A 678 -5.12 -1.17 43.26
C ALA A 678 -4.79 -2.64 43.55
N ARG A 679 -3.99 -3.28 42.69
CA ARG A 679 -3.56 -4.67 42.88
C ARG A 679 -2.71 -4.83 44.15
N ILE A 680 -1.76 -3.92 44.42
CA ILE A 680 -0.95 -3.91 45.67
C ILE A 680 -1.84 -3.75 46.91
N LEU A 681 -2.80 -2.82 46.93
CA LEU A 681 -3.69 -2.60 48.07
C LEU A 681 -4.71 -3.73 48.28
N ALA A 682 -5.07 -4.47 47.23
CA ALA A 682 -5.86 -5.69 47.32
C ALA A 682 -5.04 -6.85 47.94
N GLU A 683 -3.82 -7.10 47.44
CA GLU A 683 -2.92 -8.14 47.97
C GLU A 683 -2.54 -7.90 49.43
N LEU A 684 -2.27 -6.64 49.81
CA LEU A 684 -2.01 -6.23 51.20
C LEU A 684 -3.28 -6.15 52.06
N LYS A 685 -4.47 -6.37 51.49
CA LYS A 685 -5.80 -6.25 52.13
C LYS A 685 -6.09 -4.87 52.75
N LEU A 686 -5.43 -3.82 52.24
CA LEU A 686 -5.55 -2.43 52.70
C LEU A 686 -6.62 -1.63 51.94
N ILE A 687 -7.16 -2.15 50.84
CA ILE A 687 -8.12 -1.48 49.95
C ILE A 687 -9.30 -0.78 50.65
N ASN A 688 -9.84 -1.37 51.72
CA ASN A 688 -10.99 -0.83 52.46
C ASN A 688 -10.63 0.17 53.59
N THR A 689 -9.34 0.39 53.86
CA THR A 689 -8.89 1.33 54.93
C THR A 689 -9.10 2.80 54.51
N GLU A 690 -9.02 3.76 55.45
CA GLU A 690 -8.96 5.18 55.05
C GLU A 690 -7.70 5.48 54.22
N LEU A 691 -6.54 4.94 54.64
CA LEU A 691 -5.28 5.05 53.92
C LEU A 691 -5.39 4.55 52.46
N GLY A 692 -5.94 3.33 52.27
CA GLY A 692 -6.13 2.72 50.95
C GLY A 692 -7.10 3.51 50.07
N ARG A 693 -8.22 3.97 50.64
CA ARG A 693 -9.19 4.81 49.91
C ARG A 693 -8.62 6.17 49.52
N ILE A 694 -7.81 6.81 50.37
CA ILE A 694 -7.10 8.06 50.03
C ILE A 694 -6.06 7.80 48.93
N ALA A 695 -5.24 6.75 49.07
CA ALA A 695 -4.20 6.41 48.10
C ALA A 695 -4.78 6.10 46.71
N LEU A 696 -5.84 5.27 46.64
CA LEU A 696 -6.54 4.97 45.39
C LEU A 696 -7.17 6.21 44.77
N SER A 697 -7.89 7.00 45.58
CA SER A 697 -8.49 8.26 45.10
C SER A 697 -7.45 9.24 44.56
N SER A 698 -6.25 9.26 45.16
CA SER A 698 -5.16 10.15 44.75
C SER A 698 -4.51 9.66 43.45
N ALA A 699 -4.22 8.36 43.33
CA ALA A 699 -3.66 7.77 42.11
C ALA A 699 -4.64 7.83 40.93
N LEU A 700 -5.94 7.64 41.18
CA LEU A 700 -7.01 7.79 40.20
C LEU A 700 -7.06 9.20 39.59
N ILE A 701 -6.76 10.24 40.39
CA ILE A 701 -6.59 11.62 39.91
C ILE A 701 -5.26 11.77 39.18
N ASN A 702 -4.16 11.22 39.71
CA ASN A 702 -2.83 11.30 39.08
C ASN A 702 -2.81 10.68 37.68
N ASP A 703 -3.48 9.55 37.44
CA ASP A 703 -3.55 8.92 36.11
C ASP A 703 -4.40 9.74 35.13
N VAL A 704 -5.52 10.34 35.57
CA VAL A 704 -6.28 11.28 34.72
C VAL A 704 -5.42 12.50 34.36
N CYS A 705 -4.65 13.04 35.30
CA CYS A 705 -3.69 14.10 35.05
C CYS A 705 -2.52 13.65 34.14
N ALA A 706 -2.06 12.39 34.27
CA ALA A 706 -1.01 11.82 33.45
C ALA A 706 -1.38 11.83 31.96
N TRP A 707 -2.59 11.41 31.61
CA TRP A 707 -3.07 11.38 30.22
C TRP A 707 -3.19 12.78 29.62
N ILE A 708 -3.68 13.75 30.41
CA ILE A 708 -3.78 15.15 29.99
C ILE A 708 -2.37 15.73 29.74
N LEU A 709 -1.41 15.48 30.64
CA LEU A 709 -0.04 15.97 30.51
C LEU A 709 0.74 15.26 29.39
N LEU A 710 0.50 13.97 29.13
CA LEU A 710 1.11 13.24 28.03
C LEU A 710 0.57 13.70 26.66
N ALA A 711 -0.74 13.93 26.54
CA ALA A 711 -1.32 14.50 25.33
C ALA A 711 -0.74 15.91 25.03
N LEU A 712 -0.59 16.73 26.08
CA LEU A 712 0.10 18.02 25.98
C LEU A 712 1.58 17.89 25.62
N ALA A 713 2.28 16.86 26.13
CA ALA A 713 3.70 16.62 25.83
C ALA A 713 3.94 16.23 24.37
N ILE A 714 3.08 15.37 23.81
CA ILE A 714 3.12 15.00 22.38
C ILE A 714 2.81 16.22 21.51
N ALA A 715 1.74 16.96 21.81
CA ALA A 715 1.35 18.15 21.06
C ALA A 715 2.39 19.30 21.10
N LEU A 716 3.35 19.26 22.03
CA LEU A 716 4.49 20.18 22.13
C LEU A 716 5.82 19.61 21.59
N ALA A 717 5.86 18.32 21.23
CA ALA A 717 7.05 17.68 20.66
C ALA A 717 7.19 17.93 19.15
N GLU A 718 6.06 17.90 18.42
CA GLU A 718 6.08 17.66 16.97
C GLU A 718 6.25 18.92 16.09
N ASN A 719 6.58 20.10 16.64
CA ASN A 719 6.66 21.30 15.79
C ASN A 719 7.56 22.45 16.29
N GLU A 720 8.43 22.92 15.39
CA GLU A 720 8.99 24.27 15.42
C GLU A 720 8.16 25.27 14.58
N GLN A 721 7.25 24.81 13.70
CA GLN A 721 6.71 25.60 12.59
C GLN A 721 5.17 25.58 12.42
N ALA A 722 4.39 25.49 13.50
CA ALA A 722 3.04 26.07 13.59
C ALA A 722 2.39 25.89 14.98
N SER A 723 2.21 26.97 15.74
CA SER A 723 1.46 26.95 17.03
C SER A 723 -0.03 26.60 16.90
N LEU A 724 -0.57 26.61 15.68
CA LEU A 724 -1.96 26.22 15.39
C LEU A 724 -2.16 24.70 15.44
N ALA A 725 -1.14 23.88 15.14
CA ALA A 725 -1.29 22.43 15.09
C ALA A 725 -1.62 21.85 16.48
N SER A 726 -0.82 22.20 17.49
CA SER A 726 -1.01 21.79 18.89
C SER A 726 -2.39 22.18 19.44
N LEU A 727 -2.93 23.34 19.01
CA LEU A 727 -4.28 23.79 19.39
C LEU A 727 -5.37 22.88 18.78
N TRP A 728 -5.23 22.48 17.51
CA TRP A 728 -6.17 21.55 16.87
C TRP A 728 -6.14 20.16 17.49
N VAL A 729 -4.97 19.63 17.90
CA VAL A 729 -4.86 18.37 18.65
C VAL A 729 -5.68 18.45 19.96
N VAL A 730 -5.48 19.50 20.75
CA VAL A 730 -6.17 19.70 22.04
C VAL A 730 -7.69 19.89 21.84
N LEU A 731 -8.12 20.72 20.89
CA LEU A 731 -9.54 20.94 20.60
C LEU A 731 -10.23 19.66 20.12
N SER A 732 -9.57 18.87 19.27
CA SER A 732 -10.09 17.60 18.75
C SER A 732 -10.14 16.53 19.84
N SER A 733 -9.16 16.48 20.74
CA SER A 733 -9.18 15.62 21.93
C SER A 733 -10.36 15.95 22.87
N ILE A 734 -10.65 17.25 23.08
CA ILE A 734 -11.81 17.70 23.87
C ILE A 734 -13.12 17.32 23.17
N ALA A 735 -13.22 17.53 21.86
CA ALA A 735 -14.40 17.13 21.08
C ALA A 735 -14.63 15.61 21.12
N PHE A 736 -13.55 14.82 21.04
CA PHE A 736 -13.59 13.37 21.14
C PHE A 736 -14.07 12.88 22.52
N VAL A 737 -13.53 13.43 23.62
CA VAL A 737 -14.02 13.15 24.99
C VAL A 737 -15.50 13.55 25.12
N GLY A 738 -15.91 14.67 24.54
CA GLY A 738 -17.31 15.09 24.46
C GLY A 738 -18.19 14.06 23.74
N PHE A 739 -17.77 13.57 22.58
CA PHE A 739 -18.47 12.51 21.84
C PHE A 739 -18.61 11.21 22.65
N CYS A 740 -17.56 10.78 23.36
CA CYS A 740 -17.64 9.63 24.25
C CYS A 740 -18.64 9.84 25.40
N VAL A 741 -18.71 11.03 25.99
CA VAL A 741 -19.63 11.36 27.08
C VAL A 741 -21.08 11.53 26.62
N PHE A 742 -21.32 12.12 25.44
CA PHE A 742 -22.66 12.51 24.98
C PHE A 742 -23.28 11.60 23.91
N ALA A 743 -22.50 10.77 23.20
CA ALA A 743 -23.00 9.80 22.22
C ALA A 743 -22.75 8.35 22.65
N VAL A 744 -21.49 7.97 22.91
CA VAL A 744 -21.13 6.57 23.24
C VAL A 744 -21.77 6.13 24.58
N ARG A 745 -21.60 6.90 25.64
CA ARG A 745 -22.12 6.56 26.98
C ARG A 745 -23.67 6.42 26.99
N PRO A 746 -24.47 7.30 26.36
CA PRO A 746 -25.91 7.06 26.19
C PRO A 746 -26.26 5.85 25.33
N ALA A 747 -25.54 5.58 24.24
CA ALA A 747 -25.77 4.41 23.39
C ALA A 747 -25.53 3.09 24.15
N VAL A 748 -24.43 2.97 24.90
CA VAL A 748 -24.15 1.81 25.76
C VAL A 748 -25.20 1.70 26.89
N SER A 749 -25.62 2.83 27.46
CA SER A 749 -26.71 2.85 28.47
C SER A 749 -28.06 2.38 27.90
N TRP A 750 -28.31 2.58 26.60
CA TRP A 750 -29.49 2.08 25.89
C TRP A 750 -29.40 0.58 25.59
N ILE A 751 -28.21 0.05 25.26
CA ILE A 751 -27.97 -1.40 25.13
C ILE A 751 -28.24 -2.11 26.46
N ILE A 752 -27.73 -1.56 27.58
CA ILE A 752 -27.98 -2.09 28.92
C ILE A 752 -29.49 -2.13 29.22
N ARG A 753 -30.23 -1.05 28.95
CA ARG A 753 -31.70 -0.99 29.15
C ARG A 753 -32.52 -1.91 28.24
N ARG A 754 -31.93 -2.41 27.15
CA ARG A 754 -32.57 -3.38 26.24
C ARG A 754 -32.28 -4.84 26.59
N THR A 755 -31.37 -5.10 27.52
CA THR A 755 -31.02 -6.45 27.96
C THR A 755 -31.84 -6.80 29.21
N PRO A 756 -32.60 -7.91 29.25
CA PRO A 756 -33.37 -8.30 30.42
C PRO A 756 -32.50 -8.54 31.66
N GLU A 757 -33.01 -8.21 32.85
CA GLU A 757 -32.29 -8.46 34.10
C GLU A 757 -32.14 -9.98 34.35
N GLY A 758 -30.90 -10.46 34.34
CA GLY A 758 -30.55 -11.87 34.55
C GLY A 758 -30.07 -12.61 33.30
N GLU A 759 -30.23 -12.05 32.10
CA GLU A 759 -29.68 -12.63 30.87
C GLU A 759 -28.23 -12.18 30.60
N THR A 760 -27.46 -13.02 29.91
CA THR A 760 -26.10 -12.69 29.47
C THR A 760 -26.15 -11.75 28.26
N PHE A 761 -25.29 -10.73 28.24
CA PHE A 761 -25.17 -9.83 27.08
C PHE A 761 -24.78 -10.60 25.82
N SER A 762 -25.51 -10.36 24.72
CA SER A 762 -25.21 -10.98 23.43
C SER A 762 -23.79 -10.66 22.97
N ASP A 763 -23.08 -11.67 22.48
CA ASP A 763 -21.72 -11.54 21.94
C ASP A 763 -21.62 -10.51 20.80
N PHE A 764 -22.71 -10.24 20.08
CA PHE A 764 -22.76 -9.15 19.09
C PHE A 764 -22.46 -7.78 19.72
N TYR A 765 -23.04 -7.47 20.88
CA TYR A 765 -22.77 -6.21 21.57
C TYR A 765 -21.35 -6.16 22.15
N ILE A 766 -20.82 -7.30 22.60
CA ILE A 766 -19.44 -7.41 23.09
C ILE A 766 -18.45 -7.16 21.95
N CYS A 767 -18.64 -7.80 20.79
CA CYS A 767 -17.85 -7.56 19.58
C CYS A 767 -17.96 -6.12 19.07
N LEU A 768 -19.15 -5.51 19.13
CA LEU A 768 -19.36 -4.10 18.75
C LEU A 768 -18.60 -3.15 19.68
N ILE A 769 -18.59 -3.42 21.00
CA ILE A 769 -17.80 -2.65 21.98
C ILE A 769 -16.30 -2.83 21.72
N LEU A 770 -15.83 -4.06 21.47
CA LEU A 770 -14.43 -4.36 21.14
C LEU A 770 -13.95 -3.63 19.87
N ALA A 771 -14.75 -3.65 18.80
CA ALA A 771 -14.49 -2.87 17.59
C ALA A 771 -14.49 -1.36 17.88
N GLY A 772 -15.40 -0.90 18.75
CA GLY A 772 -15.43 0.47 19.26
C GLY A 772 -14.14 0.90 19.96
N VAL A 773 -13.46 0.01 20.70
CA VAL A 773 -12.15 0.32 21.31
C VAL A 773 -11.08 0.56 20.23
N MET A 774 -11.04 -0.28 19.19
CA MET A 774 -10.08 -0.14 18.08
C MET A 774 -10.33 1.14 17.26
N ILE A 775 -11.60 1.43 16.94
CA ILE A 775 -12.03 2.66 16.27
C ILE A 775 -11.67 3.90 17.12
N SER A 776 -11.92 3.83 18.43
CA SER A 776 -11.56 4.89 19.37
C SER A 776 -10.06 5.17 19.37
N GLY A 777 -9.24 4.12 19.44
CA GLY A 777 -7.79 4.23 19.38
C GLY A 777 -7.32 4.88 18.09
N PHE A 778 -7.79 4.38 16.93
CA PHE A 778 -7.51 4.95 15.61
C PHE A 778 -7.89 6.43 15.49
N ILE A 779 -9.05 6.84 16.01
CA ILE A 779 -9.48 8.24 16.01
C ILE A 779 -8.50 9.11 16.80
N THR A 780 -8.07 8.68 17.99
CA THR A 780 -7.11 9.47 18.77
C THR A 780 -5.71 9.52 18.15
N ASP A 781 -5.27 8.42 17.51
CA ASP A 781 -4.02 8.34 16.73
C ASP A 781 -4.04 9.35 15.57
N ALA A 782 -5.11 9.34 14.77
CA ALA A 782 -5.31 10.26 13.64
C ALA A 782 -5.49 11.74 14.05
N ILE A 783 -5.77 12.02 15.34
CA ILE A 783 -5.83 13.37 15.91
C ILE A 783 -4.43 13.90 16.31
N GLY A 784 -3.39 13.06 16.34
CA GLY A 784 -2.08 13.42 16.91
C GLY A 784 -2.00 13.17 18.42
N THR A 785 -2.78 12.23 18.94
CA THR A 785 -2.70 11.73 20.32
C THR A 785 -2.33 10.26 20.30
N HIS A 786 -1.69 9.72 21.33
CA HIS A 786 -1.37 8.29 21.34
C HIS A 786 -2.66 7.42 21.42
N SER A 787 -2.90 6.51 20.46
CA SER A 787 -4.10 5.64 20.35
C SER A 787 -4.63 5.03 21.67
N VAL A 788 -3.73 4.65 22.56
CA VAL A 788 -4.04 4.12 23.90
C VAL A 788 -4.92 5.08 24.74
N PHE A 789 -4.85 6.40 24.51
CA PHE A 789 -5.74 7.41 25.12
C PHE A 789 -7.20 7.22 24.71
N GLY A 790 -7.48 6.96 23.43
CA GLY A 790 -8.84 6.70 22.95
C GLY A 790 -9.47 5.48 23.61
N ALA A 791 -8.72 4.38 23.71
CA ALA A 791 -9.20 3.16 24.36
C ALA A 791 -9.55 3.39 25.85
N PHE A 792 -8.73 4.16 26.56
CA PHE A 792 -8.99 4.56 27.95
C PHE A 792 -10.26 5.41 28.09
N VAL A 793 -10.41 6.46 27.27
CA VAL A 793 -11.58 7.36 27.26
C VAL A 793 -12.87 6.61 26.87
N PHE A 794 -12.77 5.63 25.95
CA PHE A 794 -13.88 4.77 25.57
C PHE A 794 -14.27 3.80 26.70
N GLY A 795 -13.29 3.27 27.46
CA GLY A 795 -13.54 2.51 28.69
C GLY A 795 -14.32 3.33 29.72
N LEU A 796 -13.89 4.58 29.97
CA LEU A 796 -14.58 5.52 30.88
C LEU A 796 -16.00 5.90 30.43
N ALA A 797 -16.35 5.69 29.16
CA ALA A 797 -17.70 5.88 28.63
C ALA A 797 -18.64 4.70 28.95
N ILE A 798 -18.11 3.51 29.23
CA ILE A 798 -18.91 2.35 29.65
C ILE A 798 -19.49 2.59 31.05
N PRO A 799 -20.81 2.43 31.28
CA PRO A 799 -21.37 2.56 32.62
C PRO A 799 -21.01 1.36 33.52
N ASN A 800 -20.47 1.63 34.72
CA ASN A 800 -20.23 0.60 35.74
C ASN A 800 -21.52 -0.14 36.07
N GLY A 801 -21.51 -1.47 35.91
CA GLY A 801 -22.66 -2.37 36.03
C GLY A 801 -22.35 -3.73 35.42
N PRO A 802 -23.34 -4.63 35.25
CA PRO A 802 -23.12 -6.00 34.79
C PRO A 802 -22.33 -6.11 33.47
N LEU A 803 -22.61 -5.23 32.50
CA LEU A 803 -21.90 -5.20 31.21
C LEU A 803 -20.39 -4.95 31.39
N GLY A 804 -20.00 -4.04 32.28
CA GLY A 804 -18.60 -3.76 32.58
C GLY A 804 -17.89 -4.97 33.21
N VAL A 805 -18.57 -5.68 34.12
CA VAL A 805 -18.06 -6.91 34.74
C VAL A 805 -17.87 -8.00 33.67
N THR A 806 -18.87 -8.26 32.82
CA THR A 806 -18.76 -9.26 31.74
C THR A 806 -17.65 -8.92 30.74
N LEU A 807 -17.41 -7.63 30.46
CA LEU A 807 -16.30 -7.18 29.60
C LEU A 807 -14.94 -7.45 30.26
N VAL A 808 -14.78 -7.18 31.56
CA VAL A 808 -13.56 -7.51 32.31
C VAL A 808 -13.36 -9.02 32.35
N GLU A 809 -14.37 -9.81 32.73
CA GLU A 809 -14.30 -11.27 32.84
C GLU A 809 -13.92 -11.95 31.51
N LYS A 810 -14.48 -11.52 30.37
CA LYS A 810 -14.14 -12.11 29.06
C LYS A 810 -12.77 -11.70 28.52
N LEU A 811 -12.13 -10.65 29.05
CA LEU A 811 -10.95 -10.04 28.45
C LEU A 811 -9.71 -10.02 29.36
N GLU A 812 -9.84 -9.91 30.68
CA GLU A 812 -8.69 -9.73 31.57
C GLU A 812 -7.71 -10.90 31.46
N ASP A 813 -8.18 -12.15 31.46
CA ASP A 813 -7.31 -13.33 31.35
C ASP A 813 -6.60 -13.42 29.98
N PHE A 814 -7.22 -12.96 28.89
CA PHE A 814 -6.58 -12.94 27.57
C PHE A 814 -5.60 -11.76 27.45
N VAL A 815 -6.06 -10.56 27.75
CA VAL A 815 -5.29 -9.31 27.64
C VAL A 815 -4.16 -9.28 28.67
N SER A 816 -4.47 -9.38 29.96
CA SER A 816 -3.45 -9.43 31.02
C SER A 816 -2.68 -10.74 31.02
N GLY A 817 -3.24 -11.87 30.57
CA GLY A 817 -2.55 -13.17 30.64
C GLY A 817 -1.60 -13.48 29.49
N LEU A 818 -1.89 -12.99 28.28
CA LEU A 818 -1.16 -13.31 27.04
C LEU A 818 -0.55 -12.07 26.35
N LEU A 819 -1.34 -11.01 26.14
CA LEU A 819 -0.90 -9.87 25.32
C LEU A 819 -0.06 -8.83 26.09
N LEU A 820 -0.47 -8.46 27.31
CA LEU A 820 0.22 -7.48 28.15
C LEU A 820 1.69 -7.86 28.48
N PRO A 821 2.06 -9.14 28.69
CA PRO A 821 3.45 -9.58 28.76
C PRO A 821 4.31 -9.16 27.57
N LEU A 822 3.76 -9.06 26.33
CA LEU A 822 4.52 -8.58 25.16
C LEU A 822 4.98 -7.12 25.34
N PHE A 823 4.12 -6.24 25.86
CA PHE A 823 4.46 -4.83 26.04
C PHE A 823 5.60 -4.64 27.04
N PHE A 824 5.51 -5.26 28.22
CA PHE A 824 6.60 -5.23 29.20
C PHE A 824 7.86 -5.95 28.68
N ALA A 825 7.70 -7.03 27.91
CA ALA A 825 8.83 -7.70 27.28
C ALA A 825 9.57 -6.77 26.32
N ILE A 826 8.88 -6.08 25.41
CA ILE A 826 9.49 -5.14 24.45
C ILE A 826 10.17 -3.98 25.17
N SER A 827 9.58 -3.43 26.24
CA SER A 827 10.26 -2.40 27.04
C SER A 827 11.60 -2.93 27.60
N GLY A 828 11.63 -4.20 28.03
CA GLY A 828 12.85 -4.91 28.41
C GLY A 828 13.81 -5.21 27.25
N LEU A 829 13.32 -5.57 26.06
CA LEU A 829 14.12 -5.72 24.83
C LEU A 829 14.75 -4.39 24.39
N LYS A 830 14.03 -3.27 24.55
CA LYS A 830 14.53 -1.89 24.32
C LYS A 830 15.51 -1.41 25.42
N THR A 831 15.75 -2.20 26.48
CA THR A 831 16.57 -1.82 27.66
C THR A 831 17.94 -2.52 27.65
N ASN A 832 19.02 -1.73 27.64
CA ASN A 832 20.40 -2.21 27.67
C ASN A 832 21.16 -1.66 28.89
N LEU A 833 21.15 -2.41 30.00
CA LEU A 833 21.90 -2.08 31.22
C LEU A 833 23.43 -2.06 31.01
N GLY A 834 23.94 -2.67 29.93
CA GLY A 834 25.36 -2.63 29.56
C GLY A 834 25.82 -1.31 28.93
N ALA A 835 24.89 -0.41 28.59
CA ALA A 835 25.20 0.93 28.11
C ALA A 835 25.57 1.90 29.25
N ILE A 836 25.18 1.60 30.50
CA ILE A 836 25.38 2.47 31.67
C ILE A 836 26.83 2.34 32.17
N GLN A 837 27.74 3.06 31.51
CA GLN A 837 29.18 3.01 31.77
C GLN A 837 29.66 4.27 32.49
N GLY A 838 30.64 4.10 33.39
CA GLY A 838 31.23 5.18 34.19
C GLY A 838 30.51 5.44 35.53
N THR A 839 31.29 5.75 36.58
CA THR A 839 30.79 6.00 37.94
C THR A 839 29.90 7.24 38.04
N SER A 840 30.18 8.27 37.23
CA SER A 840 29.35 9.48 37.16
C SER A 840 27.92 9.16 36.69
N THR A 841 27.76 8.36 35.64
CA THR A 841 26.47 7.94 35.08
C THR A 841 25.64 7.16 36.11
N TRP A 842 26.27 6.25 36.85
CA TRP A 842 25.63 5.53 37.96
C TRP A 842 25.26 6.45 39.14
N ALA A 843 26.09 7.44 39.47
CA ALA A 843 25.77 8.43 40.50
C ALA A 843 24.59 9.33 40.10
N VAL A 844 24.53 9.76 38.84
CA VAL A 844 23.40 10.50 38.24
C VAL A 844 22.12 9.67 38.28
N LEU A 845 22.17 8.40 37.86
CA LEU A 845 21.01 7.50 37.91
C LEU A 845 20.50 7.27 39.34
N MET A 846 21.40 6.98 40.29
CA MET A 846 21.02 6.81 41.70
C MET A 846 20.44 8.10 42.30
N LEU A 847 20.95 9.27 41.90
CA LEU A 847 20.42 10.57 42.30
C LEU A 847 19.01 10.80 41.73
N VAL A 848 18.74 10.46 40.46
CA VAL A 848 17.38 10.50 39.88
C VAL A 848 16.41 9.64 40.69
N ILE A 849 16.76 8.38 40.95
CA ILE A 849 15.90 7.43 41.67
C ILE A 849 15.61 7.95 43.09
N PHE A 850 16.65 8.42 43.79
CA PHE A 850 16.53 8.99 45.13
C PHE A 850 15.63 10.23 45.17
N LEU A 851 15.85 11.18 44.25
CA LEU A 851 15.08 12.43 44.15
C LEU A 851 13.61 12.18 43.75
N ALA A 852 13.36 11.26 42.81
CA ALA A 852 12.02 10.89 42.39
C ALA A 852 11.21 10.27 43.55
N CYS A 853 11.82 9.32 44.28
CA CYS A 853 11.19 8.68 45.42
C CYS A 853 10.92 9.66 46.57
N ILE A 854 11.93 10.45 46.97
CA ILE A 854 11.81 11.38 48.10
C ILE A 854 10.87 12.54 47.78
N GLY A 855 10.90 13.09 46.55
CA GLY A 855 9.97 14.14 46.14
C GLY A 855 8.50 13.75 46.35
N LYS A 856 8.17 12.49 46.11
CA LYS A 856 6.83 11.94 46.36
C LYS A 856 6.53 11.68 47.83
N ILE A 857 7.46 11.05 48.56
CA ILE A 857 7.28 10.78 50.00
C ILE A 857 7.06 12.11 50.74
N VAL A 858 7.93 13.09 50.51
CA VAL A 858 7.86 14.40 51.17
C VAL A 858 6.61 15.17 50.75
N GLY A 859 6.31 15.27 49.45
CA GLY A 859 5.15 16.03 48.95
C GLY A 859 3.82 15.52 49.51
N THR A 860 3.67 14.19 49.60
CA THR A 860 2.46 13.57 50.17
C THR A 860 2.45 13.60 51.70
N MET A 861 3.60 13.45 52.38
CA MET A 861 3.68 13.58 53.85
C MET A 861 3.33 14.99 54.34
N ILE A 862 3.73 16.05 53.61
CA ILE A 862 3.36 17.44 53.95
C ILE A 862 1.82 17.59 54.01
N VAL A 863 1.10 17.04 53.03
CA VAL A 863 -0.37 17.07 53.01
C VAL A 863 -0.98 16.16 54.08
N ALA A 864 -0.41 14.98 54.31
CA ALA A 864 -0.86 14.07 55.36
C ALA A 864 -0.76 14.71 56.75
N PHE A 865 0.32 15.45 57.04
CA PHE A 865 0.47 16.22 58.28
C PHE A 865 -0.50 17.41 58.37
N PHE A 866 -0.74 18.12 57.28
CA PHE A 866 -1.76 19.19 57.24
C PHE A 866 -3.17 18.67 57.59
N TYR A 867 -3.48 17.42 57.23
CA TYR A 867 -4.71 16.72 57.61
C TYR A 867 -4.60 15.85 58.88
N GLN A 868 -3.60 16.10 59.73
CA GLN A 868 -3.38 15.48 61.04
C GLN A 868 -3.31 13.93 61.04
N MET A 869 -2.85 13.33 59.93
CA MET A 869 -2.54 11.89 59.88
C MET A 869 -1.30 11.57 60.73
N THR A 870 -1.22 10.37 61.32
CA THR A 870 -0.03 10.00 62.10
C THR A 870 1.20 9.85 61.20
N VAL A 871 2.41 10.01 61.77
CA VAL A 871 3.68 9.86 61.03
C VAL A 871 3.77 8.52 60.29
N ARG A 872 3.23 7.44 60.88
CA ARG A 872 3.20 6.10 60.29
C ARG A 872 2.27 6.03 59.07
N GLU A 873 1.10 6.65 59.14
CA GLU A 873 0.14 6.71 58.02
C GLU A 873 0.61 7.64 56.92
N ALA A 874 1.22 8.78 57.27
CA ALA A 874 1.82 9.73 56.34
C ALA A 874 2.96 9.06 55.54
N ALA A 875 3.87 8.36 56.21
CA ALA A 875 4.94 7.62 55.56
C ALA A 875 4.40 6.46 54.70
N ALA A 876 3.41 5.71 55.19
CA ALA A 876 2.77 4.65 54.41
C ALA A 876 2.05 5.18 53.16
N LEU A 877 1.38 6.34 53.25
CA LEU A 877 0.75 7.01 52.11
C LEU A 877 1.80 7.43 51.08
N GLY A 878 2.93 8.01 51.51
CA GLY A 878 4.01 8.41 50.61
C GLY A 878 4.73 7.25 49.94
N LEU A 879 4.83 6.09 50.61
CA LEU A 879 5.33 4.86 49.99
C LEU A 879 4.33 4.28 48.97
N LEU A 880 3.02 4.27 49.29
CA LEU A 880 1.98 3.83 48.36
C LEU A 880 1.90 4.72 47.11
N MET A 881 1.96 6.05 47.27
CA MET A 881 1.93 7.01 46.16
C MET A 881 3.19 6.98 45.28
N ASN A 882 4.25 6.29 45.70
CA ASN A 882 5.42 6.00 44.88
C ASN A 882 5.27 4.82 43.92
N THR A 883 4.13 4.12 43.93
CA THR A 883 3.86 3.04 42.98
C THR A 883 3.99 3.56 41.54
N LYS A 884 4.96 3.00 40.81
CA LYS A 884 5.17 3.17 39.37
C LYS A 884 4.56 1.99 38.63
N GLY A 885 4.21 2.19 37.35
CA GLY A 885 3.67 1.14 36.52
C GLY A 885 3.73 1.43 35.03
N LEU A 886 2.62 1.11 34.38
CA LEU A 886 2.52 1.04 32.93
C LEU A 886 2.44 2.42 32.26
N VAL A 887 1.80 3.41 32.91
CA VAL A 887 1.67 4.77 32.35
C VAL A 887 3.03 5.44 32.19
N GLU A 888 3.92 5.27 33.19
CA GLU A 888 5.25 5.85 33.16
C GLU A 888 6.17 5.16 32.14
N ILE A 889 5.99 3.85 31.91
CA ILE A 889 6.68 3.12 30.83
C ILE A 889 6.20 3.60 29.45
N ILE A 890 4.91 3.90 29.28
CA ILE A 890 4.41 4.53 28.04
C ILE A 890 5.05 5.90 27.83
N VAL A 891 5.02 6.78 28.84
CA VAL A 891 5.60 8.14 28.74
C VAL A 891 7.09 8.08 28.34
N LEU A 892 7.86 7.17 28.93
CA LEU A 892 9.28 7.00 28.63
C LEU A 892 9.54 6.39 27.24
N ASN A 893 8.74 5.40 26.81
CA ASN A 893 8.85 4.83 25.46
C ASN A 893 8.48 5.87 24.40
N VAL A 894 7.36 6.58 24.56
CA VAL A 894 6.92 7.64 23.62
C VAL A 894 7.95 8.77 23.54
N GLY A 895 8.52 9.22 24.67
CA GLY A 895 9.58 10.24 24.67
C GLY A 895 10.89 9.77 24.02
N LYS A 896 11.19 8.47 24.04
CA LYS A 896 12.32 7.86 23.33
C LYS A 896 12.05 7.75 21.83
N ASP A 897 10.87 7.24 21.45
CA ASP A 897 10.50 7.01 20.05
C ASP A 897 10.30 8.36 19.31
N GLN A 898 9.82 9.41 19.99
CA GLN A 898 9.81 10.82 19.53
C GLN A 898 11.19 11.54 19.58
N LYS A 899 12.29 10.80 19.81
CA LYS A 899 13.68 11.30 19.89
C LYS A 899 13.94 12.42 20.94
N VAL A 900 13.01 12.70 21.84
CA VAL A 900 13.14 13.71 22.92
C VAL A 900 14.26 13.34 23.91
N HIS A 901 14.61 12.06 24.01
CA HIS A 901 15.69 11.56 24.88
C HIS A 901 16.70 10.73 24.08
N THR A 902 17.90 11.27 23.85
CA THR A 902 19.00 10.55 23.18
C THR A 902 19.59 9.43 24.06
N CYS A 903 19.87 8.27 23.48
CA CYS A 903 20.44 7.09 24.16
C CYS A 903 21.89 7.29 24.65
N ARG A 904 22.08 8.05 25.74
CA ARG A 904 23.32 8.12 26.55
C ARG A 904 23.09 7.92 28.07
N PHE A 905 21.88 7.53 28.45
CA PHE A 905 21.49 7.10 29.79
C PHE A 905 20.63 5.83 29.69
#